data_AF-A0AAD4G694-F1
#
_entry.id   AF-A0AAD4G694-F1
#
_cell.length_a   1.000
_cell.length_b   1.000
_cell.length_c   1.000
_cell.angle_alpha   90.00
_cell.angle_beta   90.00
_cell.angle_gamma   90.00
#
_symmetry.space_group_name_H-M   'P 1'
#
loop_
_entity.id
_entity.type
_entity.pdbx_description
1 polymer ?
#
loop_
_entity_poly.entity_id
_entity_poly.type
_entity_poly.pdbx_seq_one_letter_code
_entity_poly.pdbx_strand_id
1 'polypeptide(L)'
;MPNCPRCLKHFSSERGVKFHLSQPLCPCHDNNYAFALEVPHLPANDAPCDVRQTHAVDSPMRSPSPGLPNFDLPDEPLAGFVADEADVEIDDAPPFPEERHPHLWVTDYFGGASATYGTGDTFLSWFDKDQYSERRRSNPYYPFASSKDWMEADFLSKSRLSMALIDDCLSMDVTKDLPLSFHTARDLRSRIESLPSGPRWSYRTLSLDHETKDPVCLYYRDALDCVKLLFNHPLFADKMEFAPYRQFTSAERDVRIYTEWMSSDSAWELQEKIPIGGTLCGVILSSDKTNITNVSGGKAAHPLLLSIANIKMHTRNKASAHAFLLLALLPIPEFIEESTRICSVLNARLYHHCLDIILQPLKDAMRHGCTMPDPLGNLRYCFTPLVSFIADTPEACLVACVRGKTSPVTTASHKDFGDPFRHPSRTASLTKRQLKTVEHLALHIEEFFAACEDFRLNGVSFPFWGNWRFATPSRFLTPEPLHYWHRESWDHDVKWCRIALGDRETDFRFSVVPNITGLRHFNNGITKLKQVGGRTQRDVQRYLVVVIAGGATPGVVTAIRALMEFRYLSQAPAITSQVQDRIQAALDEFHQHKQAILDAGLRRGKKIMNHFRIPKLELMQSVAPSIPRAGCLLQWSADTTEHAHIEVVKDPASMTNHHDYYAQICCTLDRDEKRRLFATAICLKTSQNQEDDSKLDGTDEDKVDDADNSDDADVERVDDNTSPTNVLADLWSPKRQSTNFFKVAVKAADEPTARNSSPPRTIIAGSVAIHLNIEPTHRRRSIDEVAEEFGLPDLRGALADYVSRQGQPRQRTFHTFSGPRRSGPNAVLPFTELQVWHKVRLQQKSYHRANELGPTFTINAHPPNRTWKHGRYDAAILQVDQAHQWPLGGLTGTLFLHKKPSINSKLLGHSVVLVRLIMCPASPKCHHSHWTSRALVYAQRLDVVPQRDGQTESTTGLHVLRRVTRSSGEGLGEVFPLDQLKSYAHIVPRFGRVADNRLTYSNSVHGSQSFFLNKYFDKDFFYAISKAL
;
A
#
# COMPACT_ATOMS: atom_id res chain seq x y z
N MET A 1 -12.91 13.24 46.97
CA MET A 1 -12.72 13.12 45.50
C MET A 1 -14.07 12.83 44.86
N PRO A 2 -14.35 13.29 43.62
CA PRO A 2 -15.54 12.87 42.89
C PRO A 2 -15.43 11.41 42.41
N ASN A 3 -16.55 10.70 42.43
CA ASN A 3 -16.63 9.26 42.15
C ASN A 3 -17.48 9.01 40.91
N CYS A 4 -17.30 7.88 40.24
CA CYS A 4 -18.32 7.40 39.30
C CYS A 4 -19.58 6.96 40.06
N PRO A 5 -20.79 7.47 39.73
CA PRO A 5 -22.01 7.04 40.41
C PRO A 5 -22.44 5.59 40.09
N ARG A 6 -21.77 4.91 39.14
CA ARG A 6 -22.11 3.54 38.70
C ARG A 6 -21.14 2.47 39.24
N CYS A 7 -19.83 2.71 39.15
CA CYS A 7 -18.80 1.78 39.65
C CYS A 7 -18.06 2.26 40.91
N LEU A 8 -18.48 3.38 41.51
CA LEU A 8 -17.91 4.03 42.70
C LEU A 8 -16.42 4.44 42.64
N LYS A 9 -15.71 4.09 41.56
CA LYS A 9 -14.30 4.42 41.31
C LYS A 9 -14.02 5.91 41.52
N HIS A 10 -13.00 6.21 42.32
CA HIS A 10 -12.56 7.57 42.62
C HIS A 10 -11.78 8.20 41.45
N PHE A 11 -11.97 9.51 41.24
CA PHE A 11 -11.23 10.30 40.26
C PHE A 11 -10.70 11.59 40.90
N SER A 12 -9.56 12.08 40.43
CA SER A 12 -8.95 13.33 40.91
C SER A 12 -9.72 14.60 40.53
N SER A 13 -10.67 14.52 39.58
CA SER A 13 -11.51 15.64 39.16
C SER A 13 -12.81 15.16 38.49
N GLU A 14 -13.84 16.01 38.49
CA GLU A 14 -15.11 15.73 37.79
C GLU A 14 -14.92 15.52 36.29
N ARG A 15 -13.91 16.18 35.69
CA ARG A 15 -13.54 15.98 34.29
C ARG A 15 -13.06 14.56 34.03
N GLY A 16 -12.42 13.93 35.01
CA GLY A 16 -12.12 12.50 35.01
C GLY A 16 -13.38 11.62 35.04
N VAL A 17 -14.36 11.95 35.90
CA VAL A 17 -15.65 11.25 35.94
C VAL A 17 -16.40 11.37 34.61
N LYS A 18 -16.53 12.60 34.05
CA LYS A 18 -17.19 12.84 32.76
C LYS A 18 -16.47 12.15 31.60
N PHE A 19 -15.14 12.12 31.58
CA PHE A 19 -14.37 11.36 30.58
C PHE A 19 -14.61 9.86 30.69
N HIS A 20 -14.64 9.31 31.91
CA HIS A 20 -14.90 7.89 32.19
C HIS A 20 -16.33 7.45 31.80
N LEU A 21 -17.34 8.29 32.07
CA LEU A 21 -18.74 8.05 31.66
C LEU A 21 -18.95 8.23 30.14
N SER A 22 -18.05 8.89 29.42
CA SER A 22 -18.12 9.09 27.97
C SER A 22 -17.20 8.19 27.14
N GLN A 23 -16.58 7.16 27.75
CA GLN A 23 -15.87 6.14 26.98
C GLN A 23 -16.86 5.07 26.47
N PRO A 24 -16.97 4.83 25.15
CA PRO A 24 -17.93 3.87 24.59
C PRO A 24 -17.62 2.40 24.88
N LEU A 25 -16.48 2.11 25.53
CA LEU A 25 -16.06 0.78 25.99
C LEU A 25 -16.12 0.64 27.52
N CYS A 26 -16.74 1.60 28.22
CA CYS A 26 -16.89 1.56 29.67
C CYS A 26 -18.27 0.99 30.05
N PRO A 27 -18.36 0.00 30.97
CA PRO A 27 -19.64 -0.47 31.51
C PRO A 27 -20.48 0.61 32.22
N CYS A 28 -19.89 1.77 32.52
CA CYS A 28 -20.58 2.92 33.10
C CYS A 28 -21.09 3.93 32.06
N HIS A 29 -20.93 3.65 30.76
CA HIS A 29 -21.50 4.47 29.70
C HIS A 29 -23.03 4.36 29.67
N ASP A 30 -23.70 5.36 29.09
CA ASP A 30 -25.13 5.31 28.81
C ASP A 30 -25.44 6.03 27.50
N ASN A 31 -26.38 5.50 26.73
CA ASN A 31 -26.84 6.10 25.48
C ASN A 31 -28.14 6.91 25.68
N ASN A 32 -28.83 6.76 26.81
CA ASN A 32 -30.15 7.36 27.05
C ASN A 32 -30.14 8.37 28.21
N TYR A 33 -29.72 9.61 27.98
CA TYR A 33 -30.24 10.76 28.74
C TYR A 33 -30.05 12.09 27.98
N ALA A 34 -31.16 12.79 27.74
CA ALA A 34 -31.16 14.14 27.20
C ALA A 34 -32.38 14.93 27.67
N PHE A 35 -32.21 15.85 28.63
CA PHE A 35 -32.94 17.12 28.63
C PHE A 35 -32.23 18.20 29.47
N ALA A 36 -32.85 19.38 29.52
CA ALA A 36 -32.31 20.67 29.93
C ALA A 36 -31.68 20.79 31.33
N LEU A 37 -30.83 21.81 31.47
CA LEU A 37 -30.74 22.64 32.66
C LEU A 37 -30.87 24.10 32.25
N GLU A 38 -31.69 24.85 32.99
CA GLU A 38 -31.99 26.26 32.76
C GLU A 38 -30.90 27.17 33.36
N VAL A 39 -30.81 28.41 32.89
CA VAL A 39 -29.87 29.41 33.42
C VAL A 39 -30.67 30.49 34.16
N PRO A 40 -30.53 30.62 35.50
CA PRO A 40 -31.15 31.71 36.24
C PRO A 40 -30.59 33.08 35.85
N HIS A 41 -31.47 34.07 35.69
CA HIS A 41 -31.11 35.47 35.48
C HIS A 41 -30.77 36.19 36.80
N LEU A 42 -30.05 37.31 36.67
CA LEU A 42 -30.23 38.62 37.33
C LEU A 42 -28.89 39.24 37.80
N PRO A 43 -28.73 40.58 37.84
CA PRO A 43 -29.42 41.63 37.06
C PRO A 43 -28.44 42.55 36.28
N ALA A 44 -28.96 43.63 35.71
CA ALA A 44 -28.24 44.56 34.81
C ALA A 44 -27.55 45.73 35.52
N ASN A 45 -26.89 46.61 34.74
CA ASN A 45 -27.06 48.07 34.83
C ASN A 45 -26.77 48.74 33.46
N ASP A 46 -27.75 49.51 32.97
CA ASP A 46 -27.68 50.81 32.28
C ASP A 46 -26.74 51.07 31.08
N ALA A 47 -27.29 50.92 29.85
CA ALA A 47 -27.81 51.98 28.96
C ALA A 47 -27.14 53.40 28.88
N PRO A 48 -27.47 54.26 27.88
CA PRO A 48 -27.52 54.03 26.42
C PRO A 48 -26.97 55.22 25.56
N CYS A 49 -26.78 55.03 24.23
CA CYS A 49 -26.97 56.00 23.11
C CYS A 49 -26.71 55.27 21.77
N ASP A 50 -27.46 55.42 20.66
CA ASP A 50 -27.79 56.58 19.79
C ASP A 50 -26.63 57.04 18.85
N VAL A 51 -26.81 57.38 17.55
CA VAL A 51 -27.95 57.21 16.60
C VAL A 51 -27.55 57.52 15.13
N ARG A 52 -28.30 57.00 14.12
CA ARG A 52 -28.42 57.43 12.67
C ARG A 52 -27.14 57.41 11.78
N GLN A 53 -27.15 56.97 10.51
CA GLN A 53 -27.93 57.26 9.28
C GLN A 53 -27.51 58.52 8.49
N THR A 54 -27.05 58.28 7.25
CA THR A 54 -27.13 59.09 6.00
C THR A 54 -26.52 58.19 4.89
N HIS A 55 -27.04 57.96 3.67
CA HIS A 55 -27.78 58.73 2.65
C HIS A 55 -27.02 59.95 2.09
N ALA A 56 -26.94 60.22 0.78
CA ALA A 56 -27.19 59.46 -0.46
C ALA A 56 -26.61 60.29 -1.65
N VAL A 57 -27.10 60.12 -2.90
CA VAL A 57 -26.95 61.06 -4.06
C VAL A 57 -25.55 61.01 -4.75
N ASP A 58 -25.36 60.92 -6.09
CA ASP A 58 -26.30 60.91 -7.25
C ASP A 58 -25.84 60.03 -8.46
N SER A 59 -26.64 60.02 -9.54
CA SER A 59 -26.39 59.44 -10.89
C SER A 59 -26.21 60.58 -11.95
N PRO A 60 -26.06 60.38 -13.31
CA PRO A 60 -26.39 59.21 -14.16
C PRO A 60 -25.52 58.89 -15.43
N MET A 61 -25.87 57.76 -16.07
CA MET A 61 -25.82 57.39 -17.51
C MET A 61 -24.83 58.03 -18.52
N ARG A 62 -24.05 57.18 -19.22
CA ARG A 62 -24.27 56.86 -20.67
C ARG A 62 -23.38 55.73 -21.23
N SER A 63 -23.87 55.07 -22.28
CA SER A 63 -23.12 54.24 -23.24
C SER A 63 -23.14 54.93 -24.63
N PRO A 64 -22.28 54.58 -25.62
CA PRO A 64 -22.52 53.40 -26.49
C PRO A 64 -21.24 52.69 -27.04
N SER A 65 -21.44 51.68 -27.90
CA SER A 65 -20.40 51.08 -28.79
C SER A 65 -20.61 51.52 -30.26
N PRO A 66 -19.57 51.44 -31.11
CA PRO A 66 -19.39 50.30 -32.04
C PRO A 66 -17.92 49.82 -32.07
N GLY A 67 -17.39 48.98 -32.98
CA GLY A 67 -17.89 48.39 -34.23
C GLY A 67 -16.92 47.35 -34.85
N LEU A 68 -17.03 47.09 -36.17
CA LEU A 68 -16.22 46.17 -37.00
C LEU A 68 -16.00 46.75 -38.41
N PRO A 69 -15.10 46.17 -39.21
CA PRO A 69 -15.34 46.00 -40.66
C PRO A 69 -15.08 44.58 -41.20
N ASN A 70 -15.71 44.25 -42.33
CA ASN A 70 -15.57 42.99 -43.11
C ASN A 70 -14.29 42.95 -43.96
N PHE A 71 -14.01 41.78 -44.55
CA PHE A 71 -13.63 41.64 -45.97
C PHE A 71 -14.18 40.32 -46.54
N ASP A 72 -14.39 40.27 -47.86
CA ASP A 72 -15.30 39.33 -48.54
C ASP A 72 -14.62 38.15 -49.30
N LEU A 73 -15.44 37.32 -49.95
CA LEU A 73 -15.08 36.12 -50.74
C LEU A 73 -14.61 36.44 -52.18
N PRO A 74 -14.13 35.42 -52.93
CA PRO A 74 -14.90 34.99 -54.11
C PRO A 74 -14.92 33.45 -54.37
N ASP A 75 -15.59 33.04 -55.46
CA ASP A 75 -16.18 31.71 -55.69
C ASP A 75 -15.42 30.74 -56.65
N GLU A 76 -15.70 29.42 -56.51
CA GLU A 76 -15.96 28.37 -57.55
C GLU A 76 -15.05 28.15 -58.80
N PRO A 77 -15.24 27.10 -59.66
CA PRO A 77 -15.88 25.77 -59.52
C PRO A 77 -15.01 24.58 -60.08
N LEU A 78 -15.66 23.45 -60.42
CA LEU A 78 -15.25 22.33 -61.31
C LEU A 78 -14.31 21.27 -60.69
N ALA A 79 -14.78 20.06 -60.37
CA ALA A 79 -15.06 18.89 -61.24
C ALA A 79 -13.88 17.87 -61.21
N GLY A 80 -14.06 16.54 -61.28
CA GLY A 80 -15.25 15.69 -61.29
C GLY A 80 -14.88 14.29 -61.83
N PHE A 81 -15.62 13.22 -61.50
CA PHE A 81 -15.82 11.98 -62.31
C PHE A 81 -16.65 10.94 -61.51
N VAL A 82 -17.10 9.89 -62.19
CA VAL A 82 -18.13 8.90 -61.76
C VAL A 82 -17.54 7.47 -61.89
N ALA A 83 -18.33 6.44 -61.54
CA ALA A 83 -18.08 4.99 -61.56
C ALA A 83 -17.51 4.41 -60.25
N ASP A 84 -17.98 3.24 -59.76
CA ASP A 84 -19.17 2.46 -60.15
C ASP A 84 -19.72 1.66 -58.95
N GLU A 85 -20.97 1.19 -59.07
CA GLU A 85 -21.52 0.19 -58.15
C GLU A 85 -20.96 -1.21 -58.49
N ALA A 86 -20.56 -1.96 -57.47
CA ALA A 86 -20.22 -3.37 -57.58
C ALA A 86 -20.64 -4.10 -56.30
N ASP A 87 -21.61 -5.01 -56.42
CA ASP A 87 -22.01 -5.88 -55.32
C ASP A 87 -20.85 -6.78 -54.88
N VAL A 88 -20.68 -6.92 -53.57
CA VAL A 88 -19.83 -7.95 -52.96
C VAL A 88 -20.67 -8.66 -51.91
N GLU A 89 -20.64 -9.98 -51.95
CA GLU A 89 -21.57 -10.85 -51.23
C GLU A 89 -21.39 -10.80 -49.70
N ILE A 90 -22.44 -11.23 -48.99
CA ILE A 90 -22.41 -11.38 -47.54
C ILE A 90 -21.64 -12.66 -47.22
N ASP A 91 -20.37 -12.53 -46.85
CA ASP A 91 -19.58 -13.60 -46.24
C ASP A 91 -19.67 -13.53 -44.70
N ASP A 92 -19.53 -14.68 -44.06
CA ASP A 92 -20.04 -14.89 -42.70
C ASP A 92 -19.24 -14.16 -41.61
N ALA A 93 -19.94 -13.75 -40.54
CA ALA A 93 -19.32 -13.02 -39.44
C ALA A 93 -18.32 -13.94 -38.69
N PRO A 94 -17.02 -13.60 -38.63
CA PRO A 94 -16.05 -14.41 -37.91
C PRO A 94 -16.39 -14.43 -36.41
N PRO A 95 -16.20 -15.57 -35.72
CA PRO A 95 -16.49 -15.68 -34.29
C PRO A 95 -15.66 -14.68 -33.48
N PHE A 96 -16.19 -14.35 -32.29
CA PHE A 96 -15.63 -13.34 -31.39
C PHE A 96 -14.10 -13.44 -31.27
N PRO A 97 -13.34 -12.36 -31.48
CA PRO A 97 -11.89 -12.40 -31.35
C PRO A 97 -11.52 -12.73 -29.91
N GLU A 98 -10.73 -13.79 -29.73
CA GLU A 98 -10.22 -14.23 -28.44
C GLU A 98 -9.58 -13.06 -27.66
N GLU A 99 -9.76 -13.04 -26.34
CA GLU A 99 -9.15 -12.04 -25.47
C GLU A 99 -7.61 -12.17 -25.49
N ARG A 100 -6.95 -11.45 -26.40
CA ARG A 100 -5.49 -11.33 -26.42
C ARG A 100 -5.02 -10.75 -25.09
N HIS A 101 -4.57 -11.62 -24.19
CA HIS A 101 -4.11 -11.24 -22.86
C HIS A 101 -3.00 -10.16 -22.94
N PRO A 102 -3.06 -9.12 -22.08
CA PRO A 102 -2.12 -8.02 -22.15
C PRO A 102 -0.72 -8.47 -21.70
N HIS A 103 0.22 -8.49 -22.66
CA HIS A 103 1.66 -8.65 -22.47
C HIS A 103 2.12 -9.92 -21.74
N LEU A 104 2.31 -11.02 -22.49
CA LEU A 104 3.21 -12.10 -22.03
C LEU A 104 4.64 -11.54 -21.91
N TRP A 105 5.14 -11.38 -20.69
CA TRP A 105 6.56 -11.10 -20.45
C TRP A 105 7.40 -12.33 -20.79
N VAL A 106 8.41 -12.15 -21.65
CA VAL A 106 9.34 -13.22 -22.00
C VAL A 106 10.37 -13.35 -20.87
N THR A 107 10.57 -14.58 -20.38
CA THR A 107 11.41 -14.87 -19.22
C THR A 107 12.46 -15.92 -19.57
N ASP A 108 13.73 -15.54 -19.56
CA ASP A 108 14.86 -16.47 -19.63
C ASP A 108 15.26 -16.90 -18.23
N TYR A 109 15.29 -18.19 -17.94
CA TYR A 109 15.86 -18.74 -16.70
C TYR A 109 17.35 -19.08 -16.87
N PHE A 110 18.11 -19.02 -15.78
CA PHE A 110 19.53 -19.40 -15.79
C PHE A 110 19.70 -20.91 -16.06
N GLY A 111 20.28 -21.26 -17.20
CA GLY A 111 20.51 -22.66 -17.59
C GLY A 111 21.45 -23.38 -16.63
N GLY A 112 21.01 -24.52 -16.08
CA GLY A 112 21.79 -25.32 -15.14
C GLY A 112 21.86 -24.75 -13.71
N ALA A 113 21.00 -23.79 -13.35
CA ALA A 113 20.78 -23.41 -11.94
C ALA A 113 19.80 -24.37 -11.24
N SER A 114 19.95 -24.49 -9.92
CA SER A 114 19.03 -25.18 -9.01
C SER A 114 18.56 -26.58 -9.44
N ALA A 115 19.53 -27.47 -9.65
CA ALA A 115 19.29 -28.90 -9.79
C ALA A 115 18.77 -29.51 -8.47
N THR A 116 18.06 -30.63 -8.59
CA THR A 116 17.57 -31.42 -7.47
C THR A 116 18.42 -32.69 -7.30
N TYR A 117 18.71 -33.06 -6.06
CA TYR A 117 19.67 -34.10 -5.68
C TYR A 117 18.98 -35.23 -4.90
N GLY A 118 17.78 -35.60 -5.33
CA GLY A 118 16.88 -36.54 -4.62
C GLY A 118 15.90 -35.85 -3.67
N THR A 119 15.23 -36.66 -2.85
CA THR A 119 14.18 -36.24 -1.92
C THR A 119 14.70 -36.21 -0.49
N GLY A 120 14.30 -35.19 0.27
CA GLY A 120 14.55 -35.04 1.69
C GLY A 120 13.26 -34.78 2.46
N ASP A 121 13.40 -34.37 3.71
CA ASP A 121 12.24 -34.09 4.56
C ASP A 121 11.42 -32.90 4.06
N THR A 122 10.16 -33.16 3.74
CA THR A 122 9.12 -32.13 3.73
C THR A 122 8.85 -31.67 5.17
N PHE A 123 8.20 -30.52 5.32
CA PHE A 123 7.76 -30.01 6.62
C PHE A 123 6.96 -31.06 7.44
N LEU A 124 6.09 -31.85 6.79
CA LEU A 124 5.35 -32.93 7.45
C LEU A 124 6.25 -34.12 7.84
N SER A 125 7.18 -34.54 6.97
CA SER A 125 8.16 -35.60 7.30
C SER A 125 8.99 -35.23 8.52
N TRP A 126 9.41 -33.96 8.61
CA TRP A 126 10.11 -33.44 9.78
C TRP A 126 9.21 -33.39 11.02
N PHE A 127 7.97 -32.92 10.90
CA PHE A 127 7.01 -32.85 12.01
C PHE A 127 6.67 -34.22 12.60
N ASP A 128 6.61 -35.28 11.78
CA ASP A 128 6.32 -36.65 12.21
C ASP A 128 7.53 -37.41 12.76
N LYS A 129 8.71 -36.78 12.82
CA LYS A 129 9.86 -37.27 13.61
C LYS A 129 9.78 -36.86 15.09
N ASP A 130 8.74 -36.12 15.47
CA ASP A 130 8.46 -35.79 16.87
C ASP A 130 8.07 -37.01 17.72
N GLN A 131 8.40 -36.97 19.00
CA GLN A 131 8.16 -38.04 20.00
C GLN A 131 6.68 -38.47 20.14
N TYR A 132 5.74 -37.66 19.66
CA TYR A 132 4.31 -37.93 19.74
C TYR A 132 3.65 -38.35 18.42
N SER A 133 4.41 -38.57 17.33
CA SER A 133 3.85 -38.91 16.01
C SER A 133 2.94 -40.15 16.02
N GLU A 134 3.32 -41.20 16.76
CA GLU A 134 2.48 -42.39 17.00
C GLU A 134 1.14 -42.03 17.66
N ARG A 135 1.13 -41.16 18.68
CA ARG A 135 -0.11 -40.67 19.33
C ARG A 135 -0.95 -39.80 18.39
N ARG A 136 -0.32 -39.11 17.44
CA ARG A 136 -0.99 -38.32 16.40
C ARG A 136 -1.65 -39.14 15.29
N ARG A 137 -1.41 -40.47 15.22
CA ARG A 137 -2.19 -41.37 14.36
C ARG A 137 -3.62 -41.57 14.88
N SER A 138 -3.79 -41.71 16.20
CA SER A 138 -5.11 -41.88 16.84
C SER A 138 -5.80 -40.56 17.20
N ASN A 139 -5.03 -39.50 17.46
CA ASN A 139 -5.55 -38.17 17.76
C ASN A 139 -4.56 -37.12 17.21
N PRO A 140 -4.81 -36.56 16.00
CA PRO A 140 -3.92 -35.57 15.38
C PRO A 140 -3.53 -34.41 16.31
N TYR A 141 -4.46 -33.99 17.17
CA TYR A 141 -4.30 -32.85 18.07
C TYR A 141 -3.42 -33.14 19.30
N TYR A 142 -2.93 -34.36 19.51
CA TYR A 142 -2.08 -34.70 20.65
C TYR A 142 -0.85 -33.77 20.74
N PRO A 143 -0.60 -33.10 21.89
CA PRO A 143 -1.01 -33.44 23.27
C PRO A 143 -2.39 -32.96 23.73
N PHE A 144 -3.17 -32.28 22.89
CA PHE A 144 -4.54 -31.87 23.19
C PHE A 144 -5.52 -33.03 22.98
N ALA A 145 -6.60 -33.08 23.75
CA ALA A 145 -7.57 -34.18 23.77
C ALA A 145 -8.46 -34.22 22.51
N SER A 146 -8.68 -33.08 21.85
CA SER A 146 -9.53 -32.95 20.66
C SER A 146 -9.25 -31.64 19.90
N SER A 147 -9.88 -31.46 18.74
CA SER A 147 -9.88 -30.17 18.04
C SER A 147 -10.43 -29.02 18.88
N LYS A 148 -11.44 -29.28 19.72
CA LYS A 148 -12.05 -28.24 20.58
C LYS A 148 -11.08 -27.81 21.70
N ASP A 149 -10.40 -28.77 22.31
CA ASP A 149 -9.34 -28.53 23.31
C ASP A 149 -8.15 -27.74 22.70
N TRP A 150 -7.76 -28.07 21.46
CA TRP A 150 -6.74 -27.29 20.74
C TRP A 150 -7.20 -25.87 20.41
N MET A 151 -8.45 -25.67 19.96
CA MET A 151 -9.00 -24.34 19.68
C MET A 151 -9.00 -23.44 20.91
N GLU A 152 -9.39 -23.98 22.07
CA GLU A 152 -9.36 -23.24 23.34
C GLU A 152 -7.92 -22.95 23.78
N ALA A 153 -7.01 -23.92 23.66
CA ALA A 153 -5.58 -23.75 23.94
C ALA A 153 -4.92 -22.64 23.10
N ASP A 154 -5.17 -22.62 21.78
CA ASP A 154 -4.65 -21.62 20.85
C ASP A 154 -5.30 -20.24 21.07
N PHE A 155 -6.60 -20.18 21.41
CA PHE A 155 -7.29 -18.95 21.78
C PHE A 155 -6.74 -18.34 23.08
N LEU A 156 -6.74 -19.10 24.19
CA LEU A 156 -6.23 -18.64 25.49
C LEU A 156 -4.76 -18.21 25.41
N SER A 157 -3.95 -18.88 24.60
CA SER A 157 -2.55 -18.50 24.38
C SER A 157 -2.37 -17.21 23.59
N LYS A 158 -3.30 -16.89 22.66
CA LYS A 158 -3.33 -15.63 21.90
C LYS A 158 -3.97 -14.46 22.66
N SER A 159 -4.74 -14.75 23.71
CA SER A 159 -5.64 -13.81 24.40
C SER A 159 -4.96 -12.58 25.03
N ARG A 160 -3.64 -12.64 25.26
CA ARG A 160 -2.86 -11.69 26.09
C ARG A 160 -3.30 -11.60 27.56
N LEU A 161 -4.03 -12.59 28.06
CA LEU A 161 -4.31 -12.73 29.48
C LEU A 161 -3.05 -13.10 30.28
N SER A 162 -3.01 -12.70 31.55
CA SER A 162 -1.98 -13.17 32.49
C SER A 162 -2.22 -14.64 32.85
N MET A 163 -1.23 -15.32 33.44
CA MET A 163 -1.45 -16.69 33.93
C MET A 163 -2.61 -16.76 34.92
N ALA A 164 -2.66 -15.84 35.89
CA ALA A 164 -3.76 -15.77 36.85
C ALA A 164 -5.12 -15.59 36.17
N LEU A 165 -5.25 -14.74 35.14
CA LEU A 165 -6.53 -14.57 34.44
C LEU A 165 -6.91 -15.79 33.57
N ILE A 166 -5.95 -16.61 33.14
CA ILE A 166 -6.21 -17.90 32.48
C ILE A 166 -6.60 -18.94 33.53
N ASP A 167 -5.94 -18.98 34.69
CA ASP A 167 -6.28 -19.85 35.82
C ASP A 167 -7.70 -19.51 36.36
N ASP A 168 -8.02 -18.23 36.54
CA ASP A 168 -9.35 -17.72 36.89
C ASP A 168 -10.39 -18.18 35.85
N CYS A 169 -10.09 -18.01 34.56
CA CYS A 169 -10.97 -18.40 33.47
C CYS A 169 -11.22 -19.92 33.44
N LEU A 170 -10.19 -20.75 33.64
CA LEU A 170 -10.31 -22.21 33.72
C LEU A 170 -10.98 -22.69 35.01
N SER A 171 -11.01 -21.85 36.06
CA SER A 171 -11.71 -22.13 37.32
C SER A 171 -13.23 -21.90 37.26
N MET A 172 -13.78 -21.34 36.18
CA MET A 172 -15.22 -21.15 36.01
C MET A 172 -15.93 -22.50 35.81
N ASP A 173 -17.13 -22.68 36.34
CA ASP A 173 -17.81 -23.98 36.26
C ASP A 173 -18.10 -24.38 34.79
N VAL A 174 -18.50 -23.41 33.96
CA VAL A 174 -18.71 -23.57 32.51
C VAL A 174 -17.45 -24.06 31.76
N THR A 175 -16.24 -23.78 32.26
CA THR A 175 -14.98 -24.25 31.65
C THR A 175 -14.45 -25.53 32.28
N LYS A 176 -14.77 -25.81 33.56
CA LYS A 176 -14.47 -27.10 34.21
C LYS A 176 -15.22 -28.25 33.54
N ASP A 177 -16.45 -28.00 33.07
CA ASP A 177 -17.29 -28.99 32.38
C ASP A 177 -16.82 -29.29 30.94
N LEU A 178 -15.87 -28.52 30.40
CA LEU A 178 -15.26 -28.81 29.10
C LEU A 178 -14.20 -29.92 29.23
N PRO A 179 -14.14 -30.88 28.28
CA PRO A 179 -13.13 -31.95 28.27
C PRO A 179 -11.76 -31.43 27.77
N LEU A 180 -11.23 -30.42 28.46
CA LEU A 180 -9.92 -29.84 28.21
C LEU A 180 -8.82 -30.74 28.77
N SER A 181 -7.67 -30.76 28.11
CA SER A 181 -6.50 -31.51 28.59
C SER A 181 -5.67 -30.76 29.64
N PHE A 182 -6.00 -29.50 29.92
CA PHE A 182 -5.28 -28.61 30.83
C PHE A 182 -6.26 -27.93 31.80
N HIS A 183 -5.85 -27.78 33.05
CA HIS A 183 -6.67 -27.13 34.10
C HIS A 183 -5.99 -25.89 34.70
N THR A 184 -4.74 -25.61 34.33
CA THR A 184 -4.03 -24.37 34.67
C THR A 184 -3.32 -23.78 33.46
N ALA A 185 -3.01 -22.49 33.53
CA ALA A 185 -2.14 -21.77 32.60
C ALA A 185 -0.72 -22.36 32.54
N ARG A 186 -0.28 -23.06 33.59
CA ARG A 186 1.00 -23.79 33.61
C ARG A 186 0.92 -25.06 32.76
N ASP A 187 -0.16 -25.82 32.87
CA ASP A 187 -0.36 -27.06 32.09
C ASP A 187 -0.54 -26.72 30.61
N LEU A 188 -1.30 -25.67 30.29
CA LEU A 188 -1.45 -25.14 28.93
C LEU A 188 -0.09 -24.78 28.31
N ARG A 189 0.75 -24.02 29.05
CA ARG A 189 2.11 -23.69 28.60
C ARG A 189 2.97 -24.93 28.43
N SER A 190 2.94 -25.87 29.37
CA SER A 190 3.71 -27.12 29.29
C SER A 190 3.32 -27.97 28.08
N ARG A 191 2.02 -28.09 27.77
CA ARG A 191 1.53 -28.77 26.55
C ARG A 191 2.04 -28.09 25.29
N ILE A 192 1.95 -26.76 25.20
CA ILE A 192 2.46 -26.00 24.05
C ILE A 192 3.99 -26.11 23.94
N GLU A 193 4.71 -26.08 25.06
CA GLU A 193 6.18 -26.22 25.11
C GLU A 193 6.64 -27.64 24.73
N SER A 194 5.77 -28.64 24.82
CA SER A 194 6.02 -30.02 24.36
C SER A 194 5.77 -30.25 22.85
N LEU A 195 5.28 -29.26 22.11
CA LEU A 195 5.08 -29.33 20.67
C LEU A 195 6.40 -29.23 19.87
N PRO A 196 6.43 -29.68 18.60
CA PRO A 196 7.59 -29.55 17.72
C PRO A 196 8.11 -28.10 17.62
N SER A 197 9.36 -27.89 18.07
CA SER A 197 10.04 -26.58 18.06
C SER A 197 10.78 -26.36 16.75
N GLY A 198 10.82 -25.11 16.28
CA GLY A 198 11.68 -24.68 15.18
C GLY A 198 13.14 -24.49 15.62
N PRO A 199 13.90 -23.60 14.95
CA PRO A 199 15.25 -23.22 15.35
C PRO A 199 15.27 -22.72 16.80
N ARG A 200 16.05 -23.40 17.65
CA ARG A 200 16.06 -23.17 19.09
C ARG A 200 16.82 -21.90 19.46
N TRP A 201 16.34 -21.24 20.53
CA TRP A 201 17.07 -20.16 21.18
C TRP A 201 18.29 -20.69 21.94
N SER A 202 19.40 -20.00 21.75
CA SER A 202 20.64 -20.12 22.51
C SER A 202 21.01 -18.77 23.11
N TYR A 203 21.82 -18.78 24.16
CA TYR A 203 22.45 -17.57 24.69
C TYR A 203 23.94 -17.80 24.90
N ARG A 204 24.71 -16.71 24.89
CA ARG A 204 26.14 -16.72 25.20
C ARG A 204 26.50 -15.44 25.96
N THR A 205 27.03 -15.60 27.17
CA THR A 205 27.72 -14.51 27.85
C THR A 205 29.06 -14.27 27.14
N LEU A 206 29.31 -13.03 26.76
CA LEU A 206 30.52 -12.61 26.05
C LEU A 206 31.53 -12.07 27.06
N SER A 207 32.75 -12.62 27.02
CA SER A 207 33.91 -12.03 27.70
C SER A 207 34.40 -10.88 26.83
N LEU A 208 34.60 -9.70 27.43
CA LEU A 208 35.05 -8.48 26.74
C LEU A 208 36.29 -7.93 27.45
N ASP A 209 37.20 -7.31 26.69
CA ASP A 209 38.44 -6.75 27.23
C ASP A 209 38.22 -5.47 28.08
N HIS A 210 36.99 -4.96 28.15
CA HIS A 210 36.60 -3.73 28.83
C HIS A 210 35.36 -3.99 29.68
N GLU A 211 35.34 -3.50 30.92
CA GLU A 211 34.28 -3.79 31.87
C GLU A 211 32.93 -3.14 31.50
N THR A 212 31.85 -3.86 31.81
CA THR A 212 30.46 -3.43 31.66
C THR A 212 29.73 -3.60 32.99
N LYS A 213 28.70 -2.76 33.24
CA LYS A 213 27.93 -2.80 34.49
C LYS A 213 27.25 -4.16 34.74
N ASP A 214 26.78 -4.77 33.67
CA ASP A 214 26.11 -6.07 33.66
C ASP A 214 26.81 -7.03 32.68
N PRO A 215 26.82 -8.36 32.92
CA PRO A 215 27.38 -9.34 31.99
C PRO A 215 26.69 -9.33 30.61
N VAL A 216 27.49 -9.17 29.56
CA VAL A 216 26.98 -9.00 28.18
C VAL A 216 26.47 -10.32 27.61
N CYS A 217 25.16 -10.54 27.66
CA CYS A 217 24.51 -11.75 27.14
C CYS A 217 23.93 -11.52 25.74
N LEU A 218 24.43 -12.26 24.75
CA LEU A 218 23.86 -12.34 23.41
C LEU A 218 22.84 -13.49 23.35
N TYR A 219 21.61 -13.21 22.91
CA TYR A 219 20.56 -14.21 22.67
C TYR A 219 20.33 -14.36 21.16
N TYR A 220 20.39 -15.58 20.64
CA TYR A 220 20.38 -15.85 19.20
C TYR A 220 19.86 -17.25 18.85
N ARG A 221 19.57 -17.47 17.57
CA ARG A 221 19.26 -18.77 16.99
C ARG A 221 20.31 -19.14 15.95
N ASP A 222 20.41 -20.41 15.58
CA ASP A 222 21.24 -20.79 14.44
C ASP A 222 20.68 -20.18 13.14
N ALA A 223 21.53 -19.43 12.45
CA ALA A 223 21.13 -18.65 11.28
C ALA A 223 20.86 -19.52 10.04
N LEU A 224 21.52 -20.69 9.93
CA LEU A 224 21.27 -21.65 8.86
C LEU A 224 19.99 -22.44 9.12
N ASP A 225 19.67 -22.82 10.36
CA ASP A 225 18.39 -23.45 10.69
C ASP A 225 17.20 -22.49 10.52
N CYS A 226 17.37 -21.19 10.82
CA CYS A 226 16.39 -20.16 10.45
C CYS A 226 16.18 -20.06 8.93
N VAL A 227 17.24 -20.21 8.14
CA VAL A 227 17.13 -20.27 6.67
C VAL A 227 16.45 -21.56 6.20
N LYS A 228 16.80 -22.73 6.75
CA LYS A 228 16.14 -24.01 6.44
C LYS A 228 14.63 -23.95 6.72
N LEU A 229 14.23 -23.40 7.87
CA LEU A 229 12.81 -23.27 8.23
C LEU A 229 12.06 -22.46 7.16
N LEU A 230 12.58 -21.30 6.74
CA LEU A 230 11.96 -20.49 5.69
C LEU A 230 12.01 -21.16 4.31
N PHE A 231 13.07 -21.89 3.99
CA PHE A 231 13.28 -22.53 2.69
C PHE A 231 12.41 -23.79 2.48
N ASN A 232 12.00 -24.45 3.56
CA ASN A 232 11.15 -25.65 3.55
C ASN A 232 9.67 -25.36 3.87
N HIS A 233 9.31 -24.11 4.21
CA HIS A 233 7.99 -23.80 4.74
C HIS A 233 6.86 -23.97 3.69
N PRO A 234 5.80 -24.77 3.98
CA PRO A 234 4.82 -25.18 2.97
C PRO A 234 3.96 -24.03 2.42
N LEU A 235 3.76 -22.96 3.21
CA LEU A 235 3.06 -21.74 2.77
C LEU A 235 3.68 -21.09 1.52
N PHE A 236 4.98 -21.35 1.26
CA PHE A 236 5.76 -20.70 0.21
C PHE A 236 6.02 -21.56 -1.04
N ALA A 237 5.47 -22.77 -1.14
CA ALA A 237 5.77 -23.72 -2.24
C ALA A 237 5.58 -23.12 -3.66
N ASP A 238 4.51 -22.35 -3.87
CA ASP A 238 4.18 -21.60 -5.09
C ASP A 238 4.79 -20.18 -5.12
N LYS A 239 5.25 -19.68 -3.96
CA LYS A 239 5.73 -18.30 -3.77
C LYS A 239 7.26 -18.17 -3.73
N MET A 240 8.01 -19.22 -4.05
CA MET A 240 9.47 -19.18 -4.13
C MET A 240 10.00 -19.12 -5.57
N GLU A 241 11.18 -18.51 -5.72
CA GLU A 241 12.02 -18.51 -6.91
C GLU A 241 13.36 -19.18 -6.56
N PHE A 242 13.80 -20.17 -7.34
CA PHE A 242 14.99 -20.98 -7.05
C PHE A 242 16.16 -20.73 -8.00
N ALA A 243 15.88 -20.28 -9.23
CA ALA A 243 16.88 -19.91 -10.23
C ALA A 243 16.76 -18.42 -10.58
N PRO A 244 17.87 -17.71 -10.84
CA PRO A 244 17.80 -16.37 -11.43
C PRO A 244 17.16 -16.39 -12.81
N TYR A 245 16.58 -15.27 -13.20
CA TYR A 245 15.94 -15.10 -14.50
C TYR A 245 16.11 -13.68 -15.04
N ARG A 246 15.81 -13.48 -16.33
CA ARG A 246 15.73 -12.18 -16.99
C ARG A 246 14.37 -12.04 -17.65
N GLN A 247 13.61 -11.04 -17.22
CA GLN A 247 12.32 -10.69 -17.81
C GLN A 247 12.47 -9.57 -18.85
N PHE A 248 11.62 -9.62 -19.88
CA PHE A 248 11.56 -8.71 -21.00
C PHE A 248 10.12 -8.41 -21.42
N THR A 249 9.88 -7.26 -22.04
CA THR A 249 8.54 -6.82 -22.49
C THR A 249 8.02 -7.55 -23.73
N SER A 250 8.89 -8.18 -24.51
CA SER A 250 8.58 -8.82 -25.80
C SER A 250 9.62 -9.89 -26.18
N ALA A 251 9.39 -10.59 -27.30
CA ALA A 251 10.23 -11.70 -27.76
C ALA A 251 11.61 -11.27 -28.30
N GLU A 252 11.71 -10.02 -28.75
CA GLU A 252 12.92 -9.37 -29.27
C GLU A 252 13.93 -9.03 -28.15
N ARG A 253 13.47 -9.02 -26.88
CA ARG A 253 14.27 -8.80 -25.66
C ARG A 253 14.83 -7.38 -25.50
N ASP A 254 14.28 -6.40 -26.21
CA ASP A 254 14.77 -5.00 -26.21
C ASP A 254 14.76 -4.32 -24.84
N VAL A 255 13.70 -4.54 -24.03
CA VAL A 255 13.50 -3.84 -22.75
C VAL A 255 13.50 -4.82 -21.59
N ARG A 256 14.57 -4.79 -20.78
CA ARG A 256 14.67 -5.54 -19.51
C ARG A 256 13.62 -5.05 -18.51
N ILE A 257 13.04 -6.00 -17.77
CA ILE A 257 12.17 -5.78 -16.61
C ILE A 257 12.87 -6.32 -15.35
N TYR A 258 12.80 -5.54 -14.27
CA TYR A 258 13.30 -5.85 -12.95
C TYR A 258 12.13 -5.91 -11.94
N THR A 259 11.89 -7.09 -11.37
CA THR A 259 10.79 -7.40 -10.45
C THR A 259 11.34 -7.78 -9.07
N GLU A 260 11.64 -9.05 -8.85
CA GLU A 260 12.21 -9.60 -7.62
C GLU A 260 13.76 -9.58 -7.65
N TRP A 261 14.46 -9.86 -6.55
CA TRP A 261 15.94 -9.98 -6.58
C TRP A 261 16.46 -11.02 -7.59
N MET A 262 15.74 -12.13 -7.79
CA MET A 262 16.09 -13.15 -8.78
C MET A 262 16.02 -12.66 -10.24
N SER A 263 15.29 -11.57 -10.51
CA SER A 263 15.27 -10.92 -11.83
C SER A 263 16.51 -10.04 -12.12
N SER A 264 17.36 -9.86 -11.11
CA SER A 264 18.48 -8.91 -11.15
C SER A 264 19.74 -9.51 -11.74
N ASP A 265 20.54 -8.67 -12.37
CA ASP A 265 21.82 -9.05 -12.96
C ASP A 265 22.84 -9.41 -11.86
N SER A 266 22.65 -8.98 -10.60
CA SER A 266 23.41 -9.50 -9.45
C SER A 266 23.15 -10.97 -9.16
N ALA A 267 21.90 -11.45 -9.25
CA ALA A 267 21.58 -12.84 -9.00
C ALA A 267 22.18 -13.73 -10.11
N TRP A 268 22.09 -13.26 -11.35
CA TRP A 268 22.75 -13.86 -12.51
C TRP A 268 24.27 -13.92 -12.34
N GLU A 269 24.92 -12.78 -12.05
CA GLU A 269 26.36 -12.68 -11.76
C GLU A 269 26.82 -13.62 -10.64
N LEU A 270 25.99 -13.88 -9.63
CA LEU A 270 26.34 -14.74 -8.50
C LEU A 270 26.18 -16.22 -8.82
N GLN A 271 25.21 -16.58 -9.66
CA GLN A 271 24.96 -17.95 -10.11
C GLN A 271 26.12 -18.46 -10.99
N GLU A 272 26.71 -17.59 -11.81
CA GLU A 272 27.96 -17.85 -12.57
C GLU A 272 29.19 -18.13 -11.68
N LYS A 273 29.11 -17.83 -10.38
CA LYS A 273 30.23 -17.85 -9.42
C LYS A 273 30.08 -18.93 -8.33
N ILE A 274 29.10 -19.81 -8.47
CA ILE A 274 28.88 -21.04 -7.68
C ILE A 274 28.86 -22.27 -8.64
N PRO A 275 28.97 -23.51 -8.13
CA PRO A 275 28.95 -24.71 -8.97
C PRO A 275 27.66 -24.86 -9.80
N ILE A 276 27.78 -25.51 -10.96
CA ILE A 276 26.64 -25.92 -11.81
C ILE A 276 25.68 -26.79 -10.98
N GLY A 277 24.38 -26.59 -11.18
CA GLY A 277 23.32 -27.20 -10.37
C GLY A 277 23.11 -26.55 -9.00
N GLY A 278 23.97 -25.63 -8.57
CA GLY A 278 23.82 -24.88 -7.33
C GLY A 278 22.62 -23.93 -7.33
N THR A 279 22.08 -23.66 -6.15
CA THR A 279 20.92 -22.80 -5.89
C THR A 279 21.35 -21.58 -5.08
N LEU A 280 20.88 -20.38 -5.44
CA LEU A 280 21.09 -19.19 -4.61
C LEU A 280 19.97 -19.07 -3.57
N CYS A 281 20.36 -19.00 -2.29
CA CYS A 281 19.48 -18.72 -1.16
C CYS A 281 19.83 -17.33 -0.60
N GLY A 282 19.28 -16.27 -1.21
CA GLY A 282 19.70 -14.89 -0.94
C GLY A 282 19.31 -14.42 0.46
N VAL A 283 20.28 -14.23 1.36
CA VAL A 283 20.03 -13.85 2.76
C VAL A 283 19.70 -12.36 2.85
N ILE A 284 18.58 -12.06 3.51
CA ILE A 284 18.14 -10.72 3.88
C ILE A 284 18.29 -10.58 5.38
N LEU A 285 18.96 -9.52 5.84
CA LEU A 285 18.99 -9.13 7.25
C LEU A 285 18.24 -7.81 7.44
N SER A 286 17.76 -7.55 8.65
CA SER A 286 17.28 -6.23 9.07
C SER A 286 17.66 -5.99 10.52
N SER A 287 18.01 -4.75 10.87
CA SER A 287 18.33 -4.38 12.25
C SER A 287 17.98 -2.91 12.49
N ASP A 288 17.37 -2.63 13.64
CA ASP A 288 17.10 -1.29 14.18
C ASP A 288 16.89 -1.39 15.70
N LYS A 289 17.31 -0.36 16.46
CA LYS A 289 17.20 -0.33 17.92
C LYS A 289 15.86 0.25 18.33
N THR A 290 14.96 -0.60 18.84
CA THR A 290 13.57 -0.25 19.11
C THR A 290 13.26 -0.17 20.61
N ASN A 291 12.47 0.82 21.02
CA ASN A 291 12.05 0.97 22.42
C ASN A 291 11.02 -0.10 22.81
N ILE A 292 11.16 -0.64 24.02
CA ILE A 292 10.21 -1.59 24.62
C ILE A 292 9.09 -0.82 25.33
N THR A 293 9.44 0.15 26.20
CA THR A 293 8.47 0.97 26.94
C THR A 293 8.55 2.44 26.52
N ASN A 294 7.39 3.03 26.20
CA ASN A 294 7.29 4.42 25.70
C ASN A 294 7.00 5.48 26.79
N VAL A 295 6.72 5.07 28.03
CA VAL A 295 6.19 5.96 29.09
C VAL A 295 7.02 5.99 30.36
N SER A 296 7.76 4.91 30.68
CA SER A 296 8.66 4.85 31.83
C SER A 296 9.73 3.76 31.65
N GLY A 297 10.93 3.97 32.23
CA GLY A 297 12.00 2.98 32.31
C GLY A 297 13.00 2.92 31.14
N GLY A 298 12.70 3.49 29.97
CA GLY A 298 13.68 3.70 28.89
C GLY A 298 14.29 2.45 28.24
N LYS A 299 13.82 1.24 28.57
CA LYS A 299 14.38 -0.02 28.07
C LYS A 299 14.16 -0.18 26.56
N ALA A 300 15.20 -0.64 25.86
CA ALA A 300 15.21 -0.87 24.42
C ALA A 300 15.75 -2.27 24.10
N ALA A 301 15.42 -2.76 22.91
CA ALA A 301 15.99 -3.96 22.31
C ALA A 301 16.66 -3.63 20.98
N HIS A 302 17.65 -4.43 20.59
CA HIS A 302 18.31 -4.33 19.28
C HIS A 302 18.07 -5.64 18.49
N PRO A 303 16.84 -5.85 17.97
CA PRO A 303 16.50 -7.03 17.18
C PRO A 303 17.31 -7.11 15.88
N LEU A 304 17.79 -8.32 15.58
CA LEU A 304 18.26 -8.73 14.26
C LEU A 304 17.23 -9.67 13.65
N LEU A 305 16.63 -9.29 12.52
CA LEU A 305 15.72 -10.13 11.74
C LEU A 305 16.45 -10.78 10.55
N LEU A 306 15.97 -11.96 10.15
CA LEU A 306 16.41 -12.69 8.94
C LEU A 306 15.21 -13.05 8.05
N SER A 307 15.40 -12.96 6.74
CA SER A 307 14.51 -13.48 5.70
C SER A 307 15.31 -13.99 4.49
N ILE A 308 14.64 -14.55 3.49
CA ILE A 308 15.27 -15.02 2.24
C ILE A 308 14.61 -14.39 1.01
N ALA A 309 15.45 -13.97 0.05
CA ALA A 309 15.04 -13.28 -1.17
C ALA A 309 14.34 -14.18 -2.19
N ASN A 310 14.40 -15.50 -2.00
CA ASN A 310 13.67 -16.50 -2.77
C ASN A 310 12.16 -16.36 -2.64
N ILE A 311 11.64 -15.96 -1.46
CA ILE A 311 10.21 -15.75 -1.26
C ILE A 311 9.82 -14.43 -1.97
N LYS A 312 8.91 -14.51 -2.95
CA LYS A 312 8.42 -13.37 -3.74
C LYS A 312 7.94 -12.23 -2.83
N MET A 313 8.29 -10.98 -3.14
CA MET A 313 8.11 -9.82 -2.25
C MET A 313 6.65 -9.64 -1.79
N HIS A 314 5.68 -9.95 -2.66
CA HIS A 314 4.26 -9.79 -2.37
C HIS A 314 3.77 -10.71 -1.24
N THR A 315 4.50 -11.80 -0.96
CA THR A 315 4.27 -12.70 0.18
C THR A 315 5.23 -12.35 1.32
N ARG A 316 6.53 -12.19 1.02
CA ARG A 316 7.58 -11.86 2.01
C ARG A 316 7.27 -10.60 2.83
N ASN A 317 6.64 -9.60 2.22
CA ASN A 317 6.36 -8.32 2.86
C ASN A 317 5.00 -8.26 3.60
N LYS A 318 4.18 -9.33 3.54
CA LYS A 318 2.95 -9.46 4.34
C LYS A 318 3.31 -9.89 5.76
N ALA A 319 2.95 -9.09 6.77
CA ALA A 319 3.21 -9.41 8.17
C ALA A 319 2.66 -10.78 8.59
N SER A 320 1.42 -11.12 8.18
CA SER A 320 0.77 -12.39 8.53
C SER A 320 1.43 -13.64 7.91
N ALA A 321 2.30 -13.49 6.91
CA ALA A 321 3.11 -14.59 6.39
C ALA A 321 4.34 -14.90 7.28
N HIS A 322 4.64 -14.04 8.28
CA HIS A 322 5.77 -14.07 9.21
C HIS A 322 7.13 -14.46 8.57
N ALA A 323 7.36 -14.05 7.32
CA ALA A 323 8.55 -14.41 6.54
C ALA A 323 9.85 -13.73 7.01
N PHE A 324 9.80 -12.93 8.08
CA PHE A 324 10.95 -12.37 8.80
C PHE A 324 11.01 -12.97 10.20
N LEU A 325 12.04 -13.77 10.46
CA LEU A 325 12.28 -14.39 11.76
C LEU A 325 13.18 -13.49 12.62
N LEU A 326 12.88 -13.35 13.92
CA LEU A 326 13.86 -12.80 14.87
C LEU A 326 14.99 -13.81 15.03
N LEU A 327 16.18 -13.44 14.57
CA LEU A 327 17.39 -14.25 14.60
C LEU A 327 18.19 -14.02 15.88
N ALA A 328 18.26 -12.77 16.36
CA ALA A 328 18.94 -12.45 17.62
C ALA A 328 18.37 -11.19 18.30
N LEU A 329 18.61 -11.09 19.61
CA LEU A 329 18.54 -9.84 20.36
C LEU A 329 19.99 -9.43 20.67
N LEU A 330 20.49 -8.44 19.93
CA LEU A 330 21.86 -7.96 20.08
C LEU A 330 22.00 -7.21 21.43
N PRO A 331 23.12 -7.38 22.14
CA PRO A 331 23.34 -6.71 23.42
C PRO A 331 23.49 -5.19 23.26
N ILE A 332 22.98 -4.46 24.23
CA ILE A 332 23.15 -3.00 24.39
C ILE A 332 23.92 -2.79 25.71
N PRO A 333 25.26 -2.87 25.72
CA PRO A 333 26.05 -2.77 26.94
C PRO A 333 26.13 -1.34 27.47
N GLU A 334 26.19 -1.22 28.80
CA GLU A 334 26.73 -0.03 29.46
C GLU A 334 28.15 -0.33 29.94
N PHE A 335 29.14 0.15 29.18
CA PHE A 335 30.56 0.09 29.56
C PHE A 335 30.83 1.01 30.76
N ILE A 336 31.83 0.64 31.58
CA ILE A 336 32.30 1.44 32.72
C ILE A 336 33.29 2.55 32.29
N GLU A 337 33.84 2.42 31.09
CA GLU A 337 34.66 3.42 30.38
C GLU A 337 34.02 4.84 30.39
N GLU A 338 34.78 5.83 30.86
CA GLU A 338 34.34 7.23 30.96
C GLU A 338 34.28 7.92 29.58
N SER A 339 35.17 7.52 28.67
CA SER A 339 35.29 8.09 27.34
C SER A 339 34.15 7.62 26.45
N THR A 340 33.07 8.40 26.42
CA THR A 340 31.91 8.21 25.51
C THR A 340 32.30 7.95 24.04
N ARG A 341 33.44 8.51 23.60
CA ARG A 341 34.08 8.24 22.30
C ARG A 341 34.49 6.76 22.16
N ILE A 342 35.22 6.23 23.14
CA ILE A 342 35.68 4.83 23.17
C ILE A 342 34.50 3.88 23.40
N CYS A 343 33.54 4.22 24.26
CA CYS A 343 32.27 3.49 24.40
C CYS A 343 31.54 3.32 23.05
N SER A 344 31.57 4.34 22.17
CA SER A 344 30.99 4.22 20.83
C SER A 344 31.76 3.26 19.91
N VAL A 345 33.09 3.19 20.04
CA VAL A 345 33.94 2.24 19.29
C VAL A 345 33.77 0.82 19.81
N LEU A 346 33.71 0.65 21.13
CA LEU A 346 33.48 -0.64 21.79
C LEU A 346 32.10 -1.22 21.42
N ASN A 347 31.04 -0.40 21.45
CA ASN A 347 29.71 -0.79 20.95
C ASN A 347 29.76 -1.22 19.48
N ALA A 348 30.46 -0.49 18.62
CA ALA A 348 30.57 -0.84 17.20
C ALA A 348 31.37 -2.15 16.98
N ARG A 349 32.49 -2.34 17.69
CA ARG A 349 33.27 -3.59 17.67
C ARG A 349 32.43 -4.78 18.16
N LEU A 350 31.72 -4.63 19.28
CA LEU A 350 30.82 -5.66 19.83
C LEU A 350 29.70 -6.02 18.84
N TYR A 351 29.04 -5.03 18.23
CA TYR A 351 28.00 -5.25 17.22
C TYR A 351 28.51 -6.14 16.07
N HIS A 352 29.65 -5.80 15.48
CA HIS A 352 30.23 -6.62 14.43
C HIS A 352 30.67 -8.01 14.94
N HIS A 353 31.19 -8.13 16.17
CA HIS A 353 31.54 -9.43 16.75
C HIS A 353 30.32 -10.34 16.98
N CYS A 354 29.22 -9.79 17.50
CA CYS A 354 27.95 -10.51 17.64
C CYS A 354 27.44 -11.02 16.27
N LEU A 355 27.42 -10.14 15.26
CA LEU A 355 27.04 -10.54 13.89
C LEU A 355 28.02 -11.56 13.30
N ASP A 356 29.31 -11.52 13.66
CA ASP A 356 30.30 -12.50 13.20
C ASP A 356 29.98 -13.91 13.72
N ILE A 357 29.65 -14.03 15.02
CA ILE A 357 29.22 -15.27 15.68
C ILE A 357 27.94 -15.81 15.05
N ILE A 358 26.88 -15.00 15.02
CA ILE A 358 25.52 -15.43 14.62
C ILE A 358 25.51 -15.93 13.17
N LEU A 359 26.22 -15.23 12.28
CA LEU A 359 26.12 -15.42 10.84
C LEU A 359 27.17 -16.39 10.29
N GLN A 360 28.05 -16.96 11.15
CA GLN A 360 29.09 -17.89 10.73
C GLN A 360 28.58 -19.11 9.93
N PRO A 361 27.47 -19.79 10.31
CA PRO A 361 26.90 -20.89 9.51
C PRO A 361 26.52 -20.48 8.08
N LEU A 362 26.02 -19.25 7.89
CA LEU A 362 25.64 -18.71 6.57
C LEU A 362 26.85 -18.28 5.73
N LYS A 363 27.96 -17.92 6.35
CA LYS A 363 29.23 -17.68 5.64
C LYS A 363 29.82 -18.99 5.13
N ASP A 364 29.75 -20.06 5.92
CA ASP A 364 30.27 -21.37 5.53
C ASP A 364 29.40 -22.04 4.47
N ALA A 365 28.08 -21.95 4.57
CA ALA A 365 27.17 -22.33 3.48
C ALA A 365 27.40 -21.50 2.19
N MET A 366 27.88 -20.25 2.27
CA MET A 366 28.31 -19.49 1.08
C MET A 366 29.72 -19.86 0.57
N ARG A 367 30.55 -20.52 1.38
CA ARG A 367 31.88 -21.01 0.98
C ARG A 367 31.82 -22.41 0.36
N HIS A 368 31.03 -23.30 0.96
CA HIS A 368 31.03 -24.75 0.72
C HIS A 368 29.69 -25.31 0.23
N GLY A 369 28.63 -24.49 0.23
CA GLY A 369 27.26 -24.92 -0.03
C GLY A 369 26.66 -25.71 1.14
N CYS A 370 25.34 -25.85 1.15
CA CYS A 370 24.61 -26.71 2.09
C CYS A 370 23.40 -27.35 1.38
N THR A 371 23.07 -28.58 1.74
CA THR A 371 21.89 -29.26 1.16
C THR A 371 20.66 -28.87 1.97
N MET A 372 19.60 -28.39 1.31
CA MET A 372 18.33 -28.04 1.95
C MET A 372 17.15 -28.57 1.12
N PRO A 373 16.15 -29.24 1.74
CA PRO A 373 14.92 -29.59 1.07
C PRO A 373 14.04 -28.34 0.86
N ASP A 374 13.58 -28.12 -0.38
CA ASP A 374 12.56 -27.10 -0.67
C ASP A 374 11.17 -27.49 -0.10
N PRO A 375 10.11 -26.66 -0.22
CA PRO A 375 8.82 -26.96 0.42
C PRO A 375 8.10 -28.20 -0.13
N LEU A 376 8.55 -28.73 -1.28
CA LEU A 376 8.07 -29.97 -1.88
C LEU A 376 9.00 -31.16 -1.57
N GLY A 377 10.02 -30.96 -0.73
CA GLY A 377 10.98 -31.98 -0.31
C GLY A 377 12.15 -32.21 -1.28
N ASN A 378 12.31 -31.43 -2.35
CA ASN A 378 13.43 -31.63 -3.28
C ASN A 378 14.73 -31.13 -2.64
N LEU A 379 15.74 -31.98 -2.53
CA LEU A 379 17.06 -31.58 -2.03
C LEU A 379 17.74 -30.66 -3.04
N ARG A 380 18.01 -29.42 -2.63
CA ARG A 380 18.76 -28.43 -3.42
C ARG A 380 20.10 -28.14 -2.74
N TYR A 381 21.16 -28.07 -3.53
CA TYR A 381 22.49 -27.67 -3.06
C TYR A 381 22.59 -26.14 -3.10
N CYS A 382 22.51 -25.51 -1.94
CA CYS A 382 22.24 -24.08 -1.76
C CYS A 382 23.45 -23.30 -1.27
N PHE A 383 23.58 -22.05 -1.72
CA PHE A 383 24.60 -21.08 -1.32
C PHE A 383 23.95 -19.80 -0.79
N THR A 384 24.48 -19.23 0.29
CA THR A 384 23.82 -18.18 1.08
C THR A 384 24.52 -16.81 1.03
N PRO A 385 24.42 -16.06 -0.10
CA PRO A 385 25.00 -14.73 -0.19
C PRO A 385 24.18 -13.73 0.65
N LEU A 386 24.84 -12.77 1.30
CA LEU A 386 24.17 -11.60 1.87
C LEU A 386 23.75 -10.65 0.75
N VAL A 387 22.44 -10.59 0.44
CA VAL A 387 21.92 -9.81 -0.70
C VAL A 387 21.31 -8.47 -0.28
N SER A 388 20.78 -8.38 0.94
CA SER A 388 20.24 -7.14 1.52
C SER A 388 20.47 -7.07 3.02
N PHE A 389 20.77 -5.88 3.52
CA PHE A 389 20.71 -5.51 4.93
C PHE A 389 19.86 -4.24 5.05
N ILE A 390 18.63 -4.41 5.54
CA ILE A 390 17.64 -3.33 5.72
C ILE A 390 17.98 -2.58 7.02
N ALA A 391 18.29 -1.30 6.89
CA ALA A 391 18.80 -0.46 7.98
C ALA A 391 18.46 1.02 7.76
N ASP A 392 18.28 1.74 8.87
CA ASP A 392 18.23 3.20 8.87
C ASP A 392 19.63 3.81 8.57
N THR A 393 19.77 5.13 8.41
CA THR A 393 21.06 5.71 8.01
C THR A 393 22.16 5.55 9.08
N PRO A 394 21.95 5.86 10.38
CA PRO A 394 22.82 5.44 11.48
C PRO A 394 23.25 3.97 11.46
N GLU A 395 22.30 3.02 11.39
CA GLU A 395 22.62 1.58 11.42
C GLU A 395 23.39 1.15 10.15
N ALA A 396 23.03 1.68 8.97
CA ALA A 396 23.75 1.45 7.73
C ALA A 396 25.19 1.99 7.78
N CYS A 397 25.44 3.10 8.48
CA CYS A 397 26.78 3.63 8.72
C CYS A 397 27.59 2.74 9.67
N LEU A 398 26.97 2.20 10.73
CA LEU A 398 27.57 1.20 11.59
C LEU A 398 27.99 -0.04 10.78
N VAL A 399 27.05 -0.65 10.05
CA VAL A 399 27.27 -1.84 9.21
C VAL A 399 28.33 -1.61 8.13
N ALA A 400 28.41 -0.41 7.52
CA ALA A 400 29.44 -0.04 6.55
C ALA A 400 30.81 0.33 7.16
N CYS A 401 30.91 0.33 8.50
CA CYS A 401 32.08 0.70 9.30
C CYS A 401 32.55 2.17 9.12
N VAL A 402 31.62 3.09 8.82
CA VAL A 402 31.93 4.52 8.58
C VAL A 402 31.48 5.42 9.72
N ARG A 403 32.19 6.55 9.93
CA ARG A 403 31.89 7.51 11.00
C ARG A 403 31.46 8.89 10.51
N GLY A 404 30.84 9.61 11.44
CA GLY A 404 30.47 11.02 11.30
C GLY A 404 29.42 11.20 10.21
N LYS A 405 29.63 12.20 9.36
CA LYS A 405 28.69 12.56 8.29
C LYS A 405 29.29 12.13 6.94
N THR A 406 29.22 10.82 6.69
CA THR A 406 29.83 10.08 5.57
C THR A 406 28.80 9.13 4.97
N SER A 407 28.85 8.87 3.66
CA SER A 407 27.95 7.88 3.06
C SER A 407 28.35 6.44 3.43
N PRO A 408 27.39 5.55 3.76
CA PRO A 408 27.64 4.13 3.92
C PRO A 408 27.85 3.40 2.58
N VAL A 409 27.33 3.95 1.46
CA VAL A 409 27.32 3.30 0.13
C VAL A 409 28.26 3.95 -0.88
N THR A 410 28.68 5.19 -0.69
CA THR A 410 29.69 5.87 -1.53
C THR A 410 30.85 6.44 -0.72
N THR A 411 31.82 7.04 -1.41
CA THR A 411 32.92 7.81 -0.80
C THR A 411 32.50 9.20 -0.31
N ALA A 412 31.25 9.63 -0.54
CA ALA A 412 30.77 10.98 -0.25
C ALA A 412 30.91 11.39 1.23
N SER A 413 31.06 12.68 1.44
CA SER A 413 31.05 13.38 2.73
C SER A 413 29.88 14.36 2.80
N HIS A 414 29.62 14.87 4.00
CA HIS A 414 28.58 15.88 4.21
C HIS A 414 28.72 17.19 3.44
N LYS A 415 29.89 17.50 2.87
CA LYS A 415 30.05 18.66 2.00
C LYS A 415 29.33 18.42 0.67
N ASP A 416 29.37 17.17 0.21
CA ASP A 416 29.03 16.66 -1.12
C ASP A 416 27.60 16.07 -1.15
N PHE A 417 26.95 15.90 0.01
CA PHE A 417 25.56 15.42 0.14
C PHE A 417 24.48 16.29 -0.55
N GLY A 418 24.86 17.39 -1.20
CA GLY A 418 23.96 18.22 -2.02
C GLY A 418 24.20 18.10 -3.53
N ASP A 419 25.17 17.28 -3.96
CA ASP A 419 25.66 17.22 -5.34
C ASP A 419 24.65 16.56 -6.29
N PRO A 420 24.68 16.88 -7.59
CA PRO A 420 23.69 16.40 -8.56
C PRO A 420 24.02 15.02 -9.15
N PHE A 421 25.03 14.31 -8.65
CA PHE A 421 25.52 13.05 -9.22
C PHE A 421 25.90 12.04 -8.12
N ARG A 422 25.97 10.75 -8.49
CA ARG A 422 26.39 9.68 -7.59
C ARG A 422 27.90 9.59 -7.46
N HIS A 423 28.42 9.71 -6.23
CA HIS A 423 29.85 9.52 -5.94
C HIS A 423 30.29 8.04 -6.07
N PRO A 424 31.60 7.77 -6.22
CA PRO A 424 32.16 6.41 -6.32
C PRO A 424 31.72 5.47 -5.17
N SER A 425 31.43 4.22 -5.51
CA SER A 425 30.94 3.21 -4.55
C SER A 425 31.96 2.86 -3.47
N ARG A 426 31.51 2.76 -2.22
CA ARG A 426 32.31 2.25 -1.09
C ARG A 426 32.34 0.72 -1.12
N THR A 427 33.33 0.14 -1.79
CA THR A 427 33.46 -1.31 -1.92
C THR A 427 34.10 -1.94 -0.68
N ALA A 428 33.77 -3.21 -0.40
CA ALA A 428 34.46 -3.99 0.64
C ALA A 428 35.98 -3.99 0.46
N SER A 429 36.48 -4.05 -0.79
CA SER A 429 37.90 -4.00 -1.11
C SER A 429 38.55 -2.67 -0.75
N LEU A 430 37.84 -1.53 -0.89
CA LEU A 430 38.32 -0.23 -0.44
C LEU A 430 38.43 -0.19 1.08
N THR A 431 37.35 -0.52 1.79
CA THR A 431 37.33 -0.50 3.27
C THR A 431 38.37 -1.46 3.86
N LYS A 432 38.50 -2.68 3.33
CA LYS A 432 39.53 -3.65 3.75
C LYS A 432 40.95 -3.11 3.58
N ARG A 433 41.25 -2.43 2.46
CA ARG A 433 42.56 -1.80 2.24
C ARG A 433 42.85 -0.68 3.22
N GLN A 434 41.83 0.12 3.58
CA GLN A 434 41.94 1.19 4.58
C GLN A 434 42.09 0.65 6.02
N LEU A 435 41.43 -0.46 6.34
CA LEU A 435 41.64 -1.16 7.62
C LEU A 435 43.05 -1.74 7.71
N LYS A 436 43.55 -2.40 6.65
CA LYS A 436 44.91 -2.97 6.62
C LYS A 436 46.02 -1.94 6.85
N THR A 437 45.84 -0.68 6.46
CA THR A 437 46.81 0.39 6.75
C THR A 437 46.89 0.78 8.22
N VAL A 438 45.86 0.49 9.04
CA VAL A 438 45.81 0.82 10.48
C VAL A 438 45.71 -0.41 11.39
N GLU A 439 45.68 -1.62 10.81
CA GLU A 439 45.50 -2.91 11.49
C GLU A 439 46.52 -3.17 12.61
N HIS A 440 47.75 -2.67 12.45
CA HIS A 440 48.81 -2.76 13.47
C HIS A 440 48.47 -2.03 14.79
N LEU A 441 47.53 -1.08 14.78
CA LEU A 441 47.07 -0.36 15.98
C LEU A 441 45.83 -1.00 16.63
N ALA A 442 45.29 -2.11 16.11
CA ALA A 442 43.94 -2.58 16.46
C ALA A 442 43.68 -2.81 17.97
N LEU A 443 44.73 -3.15 18.73
CA LEU A 443 44.69 -3.31 20.19
C LEU A 443 44.69 -1.96 20.94
N HIS A 444 45.34 -0.93 20.39
CA HIS A 444 45.41 0.42 20.94
C HIS A 444 44.23 1.25 20.44
N ILE A 445 43.06 1.10 21.08
CA ILE A 445 41.77 1.61 20.56
C ILE A 445 41.78 3.13 20.28
N GLU A 446 42.41 3.92 21.15
CA GLU A 446 42.57 5.38 20.98
C GLU A 446 43.35 5.71 19.69
N GLU A 447 44.50 5.09 19.49
CA GLU A 447 45.40 5.28 18.33
C GLU A 447 44.76 4.78 17.04
N PHE A 448 44.14 3.59 17.08
CA PHE A 448 43.37 3.04 15.97
C PHE A 448 42.22 3.96 15.55
N PHE A 449 41.49 4.54 16.52
CA PHE A 449 40.40 5.45 16.23
C PHE A 449 40.87 6.81 15.72
N ALA A 450 42.05 7.29 16.15
CA ALA A 450 42.70 8.45 15.56
C ALA A 450 43.09 8.19 14.10
N ALA A 451 43.80 7.10 13.82
CA ALA A 451 44.20 6.72 12.46
C ALA A 451 43.01 6.38 11.52
N CYS A 452 41.83 6.06 12.09
CA CYS A 452 40.59 5.92 11.33
C CYS A 452 40.00 7.26 10.81
N GLU A 453 40.50 8.42 11.22
CA GLU A 453 40.01 9.76 10.81
C GLU A 453 40.08 9.95 9.28
N ASP A 454 41.26 9.77 8.70
CA ASP A 454 41.54 10.04 7.28
C ASP A 454 40.67 9.18 6.34
N PHE A 455 40.40 7.94 6.75
CA PHE A 455 39.55 7.00 6.03
C PHE A 455 38.05 7.14 6.37
N ARG A 456 37.73 7.94 7.38
CA ARG A 456 36.39 8.17 7.95
C ARG A 456 35.73 6.89 8.46
N LEU A 457 36.51 6.02 9.11
CA LEU A 457 36.08 4.73 9.67
C LEU A 457 35.67 4.87 11.15
N ASN A 458 34.81 3.96 11.62
CA ASN A 458 34.21 4.00 12.97
C ASN A 458 34.99 3.26 14.06
N GLY A 459 36.20 2.78 13.79
CA GLY A 459 37.02 2.04 14.78
C GLY A 459 36.74 0.54 14.86
N VAL A 460 35.87 -0.02 13.99
CA VAL A 460 35.69 -1.46 13.80
C VAL A 460 36.89 -2.03 13.05
N SER A 461 37.69 -2.87 13.69
CA SER A 461 38.84 -3.55 13.05
C SER A 461 38.43 -4.75 12.19
N PHE A 462 37.42 -5.51 12.62
CA PHE A 462 36.98 -6.75 11.98
C PHE A 462 35.48 -6.70 11.63
N PRO A 463 35.11 -6.25 10.41
CA PRO A 463 33.71 -6.24 9.99
C PRO A 463 33.17 -7.66 9.74
N PHE A 464 31.97 -7.99 10.24
CA PHE A 464 31.35 -9.32 10.04
C PHE A 464 31.24 -9.79 8.58
N TRP A 465 31.06 -8.85 7.63
CA TRP A 465 31.01 -9.13 6.19
C TRP A 465 32.40 -9.32 5.57
N GLY A 466 33.47 -9.08 6.33
CA GLY A 466 34.86 -9.15 5.88
C GLY A 466 35.27 -10.55 5.39
N ASN A 467 34.73 -11.61 5.99
CA ASN A 467 35.01 -13.00 5.60
C ASN A 467 33.80 -13.70 4.93
N TRP A 468 32.72 -12.98 4.60
CA TRP A 468 31.58 -13.50 3.84
C TRP A 468 31.85 -13.34 2.33
N ARG A 469 31.88 -14.45 1.58
CA ARG A 469 32.15 -14.45 0.13
C ARG A 469 31.12 -13.59 -0.61
N PHE A 470 31.62 -12.71 -1.49
CA PHE A 470 30.89 -11.71 -2.28
C PHE A 470 30.14 -10.59 -1.53
N ALA A 471 30.13 -10.56 -0.19
CA ALA A 471 29.49 -9.46 0.55
C ALA A 471 30.25 -8.13 0.38
N THR A 472 29.52 -7.06 0.03
CA THR A 472 30.05 -5.69 0.00
C THR A 472 28.97 -4.66 0.36
N PRO A 473 29.23 -3.72 1.30
CA PRO A 473 28.20 -2.79 1.78
C PRO A 473 27.47 -2.03 0.65
N SER A 474 28.18 -1.53 -0.35
CA SER A 474 27.59 -0.84 -1.52
C SER A 474 26.79 -1.72 -2.52
N ARG A 475 26.65 -3.03 -2.25
CA ARG A 475 25.64 -3.90 -2.92
C ARG A 475 24.52 -4.32 -1.97
N PHE A 476 24.83 -4.76 -0.74
CA PHE A 476 23.80 -5.25 0.19
C PHE A 476 23.09 -4.16 1.01
N LEU A 477 23.66 -2.97 1.19
CA LEU A 477 22.90 -1.81 1.67
C LEU A 477 22.08 -1.24 0.51
N THR A 478 21.01 -1.96 0.19
CA THR A 478 20.01 -1.62 -0.82
C THR A 478 19.26 -0.34 -0.42
N PRO A 479 18.95 0.59 -1.34
CA PRO A 479 18.22 1.82 -0.99
C PRO A 479 16.87 1.53 -0.33
N GLU A 480 16.66 2.07 0.87
CA GLU A 480 15.50 1.74 1.73
C GLU A 480 14.40 2.81 1.61
N PRO A 481 13.23 2.50 1.00
CA PRO A 481 12.21 3.49 0.69
C PRO A 481 11.71 4.36 1.86
N LEU A 482 11.47 3.75 3.02
CA LEU A 482 10.81 4.40 4.16
C LEU A 482 11.70 5.51 4.73
N HIS A 483 12.96 5.21 5.02
CA HIS A 483 13.90 6.17 5.60
C HIS A 483 14.47 7.14 4.57
N TYR A 484 14.78 6.66 3.35
CA TYR A 484 15.59 7.42 2.40
C TYR A 484 14.75 8.48 1.67
N TRP A 485 13.50 8.21 1.30
CA TRP A 485 12.67 9.19 0.58
C TRP A 485 11.26 9.44 1.15
N HIS A 486 10.61 8.49 1.83
CA HIS A 486 9.30 8.79 2.43
C HIS A 486 9.41 9.67 3.69
N ARG A 487 10.25 9.28 4.67
CA ARG A 487 10.51 10.05 5.89
C ARG A 487 11.22 11.37 5.58
N GLU A 488 12.03 11.39 4.52
CA GLU A 488 12.67 12.59 3.96
C GLU A 488 11.64 13.70 3.66
N SER A 489 10.52 13.37 3.01
CA SER A 489 9.51 14.37 2.65
C SER A 489 8.87 15.05 3.88
N TRP A 490 8.77 14.34 5.01
CA TRP A 490 8.30 14.93 6.26
C TRP A 490 9.40 15.72 6.98
N ASP A 491 10.64 15.25 6.89
CA ASP A 491 11.82 15.93 7.44
C ASP A 491 12.14 17.23 6.70
N HIS A 492 11.82 17.34 5.41
CA HIS A 492 12.27 18.40 4.50
C HIS A 492 11.14 19.00 3.63
N ASP A 493 10.64 18.30 2.60
CA ASP A 493 9.64 18.85 1.64
C ASP A 493 8.48 19.59 2.30
N VAL A 494 7.79 18.94 3.26
CA VAL A 494 6.62 19.50 3.95
C VAL A 494 6.99 20.78 4.71
N LYS A 495 8.22 20.88 5.23
CA LYS A 495 8.71 22.09 5.92
C LYS A 495 9.02 23.21 4.93
N TRP A 496 9.62 22.89 3.78
CA TRP A 496 9.84 23.88 2.71
C TRP A 496 8.50 24.40 2.16
N CYS A 497 7.54 23.51 1.91
CA CYS A 497 6.19 23.84 1.44
C CYS A 497 5.45 24.74 2.43
N ARG A 498 5.46 24.39 3.73
CA ARG A 498 4.86 25.22 4.80
C ARG A 498 5.45 26.63 4.87
N ILE A 499 6.76 26.79 4.67
CA ILE A 499 7.41 28.10 4.69
C ILE A 499 7.10 28.88 3.40
N ALA A 500 7.03 28.20 2.25
CA ALA A 500 6.73 28.84 0.95
C ALA A 500 5.29 29.35 0.85
N LEU A 501 4.35 28.64 1.46
CA LEU A 501 2.91 28.92 1.39
C LEU A 501 2.38 29.67 2.64
N GLY A 502 3.05 29.49 3.79
CA GLY A 502 2.60 29.93 5.10
C GLY A 502 1.70 28.89 5.78
N ASP A 503 1.86 28.72 7.09
CA ASP A 503 1.16 27.69 7.87
C ASP A 503 -0.37 27.80 7.80
N ARG A 504 -0.93 29.02 7.86
CA ARG A 504 -2.38 29.28 7.78
C ARG A 504 -2.98 28.84 6.43
N GLU A 505 -2.33 29.19 5.33
CA GLU A 505 -2.78 28.86 3.97
C GLU A 505 -2.55 27.36 3.68
N THR A 506 -1.46 26.79 4.20
CA THR A 506 -1.22 25.34 4.15
C THR A 506 -2.35 24.57 4.83
N ASP A 507 -2.67 24.90 6.08
CA ASP A 507 -3.73 24.24 6.82
C ASP A 507 -5.10 24.41 6.18
N PHE A 508 -5.41 25.62 5.65
CA PHE A 508 -6.67 25.88 4.96
C PHE A 508 -6.81 25.08 3.66
N ARG A 509 -5.77 25.04 2.80
CA ARG A 509 -5.80 24.21 1.59
C ARG A 509 -5.98 22.73 1.92
N PHE A 510 -5.27 22.21 2.92
CA PHE A 510 -5.44 20.81 3.37
C PHE A 510 -6.85 20.50 3.91
N SER A 511 -7.58 21.47 4.47
CA SER A 511 -8.97 21.29 4.93
C SER A 511 -10.05 21.53 3.87
N VAL A 512 -9.69 22.00 2.67
CA VAL A 512 -10.63 22.16 1.53
C VAL A 512 -10.38 21.21 0.35
N VAL A 513 -9.29 20.42 0.37
CA VAL A 513 -9.10 19.29 -0.55
C VAL A 513 -10.28 18.31 -0.43
N PRO A 514 -10.92 17.90 -1.55
CA PRO A 514 -12.06 16.97 -1.52
C PRO A 514 -11.76 15.66 -0.81
N ASN A 515 -12.75 15.13 -0.10
CA ASN A 515 -12.57 13.95 0.76
C ASN A 515 -12.73 12.64 -0.04
N ILE A 516 -11.66 11.85 -0.15
CA ILE A 516 -11.66 10.51 -0.74
C ILE A 516 -12.07 9.49 0.32
N THR A 517 -13.15 8.75 0.08
CA THR A 517 -13.64 7.71 1.00
C THR A 517 -12.57 6.64 1.25
N GLY A 518 -12.18 6.44 2.52
CA GLY A 518 -11.17 5.47 2.94
C GLY A 518 -9.76 6.05 3.18
N LEU A 519 -9.49 7.28 2.75
CA LEU A 519 -8.23 7.99 3.01
C LEU A 519 -8.38 9.00 4.15
N ARG A 520 -7.25 9.43 4.73
CA ARG A 520 -7.25 10.50 5.75
C ARG A 520 -7.48 11.86 5.10
N HIS A 521 -8.48 12.58 5.59
CA HIS A 521 -8.74 13.99 5.29
C HIS A 521 -8.31 14.89 6.47
N PHE A 522 -7.89 16.12 6.18
CA PHE A 522 -7.16 17.00 7.10
C PHE A 522 -7.99 18.25 7.49
N ASN A 523 -9.17 18.05 8.08
CA ASN A 523 -10.11 19.10 8.54
C ASN A 523 -9.44 20.27 9.30
N ASN A 524 -8.39 19.98 10.09
CA ASN A 524 -7.69 20.95 10.94
C ASN A 524 -6.31 21.34 10.39
N GLY A 525 -6.03 21.01 9.13
CA GLY A 525 -4.72 21.13 8.50
C GLY A 525 -3.72 20.07 8.94
N ILE A 526 -2.43 20.38 8.77
CA ILE A 526 -1.29 19.50 9.07
C ILE A 526 -0.30 20.09 10.10
N THR A 527 -0.32 21.40 10.37
CA THR A 527 0.66 22.04 11.27
C THR A 527 0.55 21.56 12.72
N LYS A 528 -0.67 21.21 13.15
CA LYS A 528 -1.03 20.82 14.53
C LYS A 528 -0.70 19.35 14.86
N LEU A 529 -0.17 18.59 13.91
CA LEU A 529 0.11 17.15 14.07
C LEU A 529 1.38 16.92 14.91
N LYS A 530 1.21 16.54 16.18
CA LYS A 530 2.33 16.39 17.15
C LYS A 530 3.15 15.10 17.00
N GLN A 531 2.52 14.00 16.59
CA GLN A 531 3.16 12.70 16.34
C GLN A 531 2.59 12.12 15.05
N VAL A 532 3.45 11.79 14.08
CA VAL A 532 3.05 11.54 12.68
C VAL A 532 3.69 10.26 12.18
N GLY A 533 3.03 9.13 12.44
CA GLY A 533 3.46 7.81 11.93
C GLY A 533 3.35 7.71 10.39
N GLY A 534 4.11 6.77 9.81
CA GLY A 534 4.36 6.67 8.36
C GLY A 534 3.12 6.77 7.46
N ARG A 535 2.00 6.10 7.82
CA ARG A 535 0.72 6.21 7.08
C ARG A 535 0.23 7.65 6.93
N THR A 536 0.38 8.49 7.97
CA THR A 536 -0.04 9.90 7.91
C THR A 536 0.90 10.73 7.05
N GLN A 537 2.22 10.44 7.07
CA GLN A 537 3.19 11.09 6.18
C GLN A 537 2.87 10.76 4.72
N ARG A 538 2.60 9.49 4.41
CA ARG A 538 2.16 9.03 3.08
C ARG A 538 0.84 9.68 2.65
N ASP A 539 -0.15 9.82 3.53
CA ASP A 539 -1.41 10.50 3.20
C ASP A 539 -1.25 12.03 3.00
N VAL A 540 -0.25 12.68 3.61
CA VAL A 540 0.11 14.08 3.30
C VAL A 540 0.82 14.19 1.93
N GLN A 541 1.71 13.25 1.59
CA GLN A 541 2.40 13.21 0.30
C GLN A 541 1.42 13.24 -0.89
N ARG A 542 0.30 12.52 -0.80
CA ARG A 542 -0.75 12.47 -1.85
C ARG A 542 -1.29 13.83 -2.30
N TYR A 543 -1.19 14.87 -1.47
CA TYR A 543 -1.80 16.17 -1.72
C TYR A 543 -0.78 17.32 -1.84
N LEU A 544 0.52 17.05 -1.62
CA LEU A 544 1.51 18.12 -1.44
C LEU A 544 1.63 19.05 -2.66
N VAL A 545 1.74 18.51 -3.88
CA VAL A 545 1.86 19.28 -5.12
C VAL A 545 0.63 20.16 -5.39
N VAL A 546 -0.58 19.61 -5.25
CA VAL A 546 -1.83 20.37 -5.46
C VAL A 546 -2.10 21.41 -4.38
N VAL A 547 -1.59 21.24 -3.16
CA VAL A 547 -1.68 22.24 -2.10
C VAL A 547 -0.77 23.43 -2.40
N ILE A 548 0.49 23.23 -2.80
CA ILE A 548 1.42 24.35 -3.07
C ILE A 548 1.19 25.05 -4.42
N ALA A 549 0.49 24.40 -5.35
CA ALA A 549 0.25 24.91 -6.71
C ALA A 549 -0.34 26.33 -6.72
N GLY A 550 0.25 27.23 -7.50
CA GLY A 550 -0.13 28.63 -7.62
C GLY A 550 0.21 29.53 -6.42
N GLY A 551 0.44 28.97 -5.22
CA GLY A 551 0.81 29.72 -4.02
C GLY A 551 2.31 29.85 -3.84
N ALA A 552 3.05 28.75 -4.01
CA ALA A 552 4.51 28.76 -4.04
C ALA A 552 5.07 29.16 -5.42
N THR A 553 6.34 29.57 -5.48
CA THR A 553 6.99 29.96 -6.75
C THR A 553 7.16 28.75 -7.69
N PRO A 554 7.11 28.92 -9.03
CA PRO A 554 7.13 27.81 -9.97
C PRO A 554 8.34 26.86 -9.81
N GLY A 555 9.54 27.40 -9.58
CA GLY A 555 10.74 26.57 -9.36
C GLY A 555 10.67 25.70 -8.09
N VAL A 556 10.03 26.20 -7.02
CA VAL A 556 9.81 25.41 -5.79
C VAL A 556 8.76 24.32 -6.04
N VAL A 557 7.66 24.63 -6.75
CA VAL A 557 6.65 23.62 -7.10
C VAL A 557 7.24 22.54 -8.01
N THR A 558 8.06 22.92 -9.00
CA THR A 558 8.75 22.00 -9.91
C THR A 558 9.72 21.09 -9.15
N ALA A 559 10.52 21.63 -8.22
CA ALA A 559 11.43 20.83 -7.40
C ALA A 559 10.69 19.81 -6.51
N ILE A 560 9.61 20.21 -5.84
CA ILE A 560 8.79 19.31 -5.00
C ILE A 560 8.07 18.27 -5.86
N ARG A 561 7.55 18.66 -7.04
CA ARG A 561 6.94 17.74 -8.01
C ARG A 561 7.95 16.72 -8.52
N ALA A 562 9.18 17.12 -8.85
CA ALA A 562 10.23 16.22 -9.31
C ALA A 562 10.58 15.15 -8.25
N LEU A 563 10.70 15.54 -6.98
CA LEU A 563 10.81 14.58 -5.86
C LEU A 563 9.58 13.68 -5.73
N MET A 564 8.37 14.15 -6.05
CA MET A 564 7.16 13.33 -6.04
C MET A 564 7.09 12.34 -7.22
N GLU A 565 7.51 12.71 -8.43
CA GLU A 565 7.70 11.76 -9.55
C GLU A 565 8.69 10.67 -9.14
N PHE A 566 9.87 11.06 -8.64
CA PHE A 566 10.92 10.15 -8.18
C PHE A 566 10.37 9.13 -7.17
N ARG A 567 9.63 9.60 -6.15
CA ARG A 567 9.05 8.73 -5.12
C ARG A 567 7.98 7.79 -5.67
N TYR A 568 7.19 8.18 -6.67
CA TYR A 568 6.16 7.30 -7.25
C TYR A 568 6.75 6.27 -8.22
N LEU A 569 7.71 6.69 -9.06
CA LEU A 569 8.44 5.82 -9.99
C LEU A 569 9.30 4.78 -9.27
N SER A 570 9.99 5.17 -8.18
CA SER A 570 10.80 4.26 -7.34
C SER A 570 9.98 3.24 -6.54
N GLN A 571 8.64 3.30 -6.63
CA GLN A 571 7.71 2.38 -5.99
C GLN A 571 6.99 1.45 -6.98
N ALA A 572 7.47 1.29 -8.22
CA ALA A 572 6.92 0.28 -9.13
C ALA A 572 7.23 -1.15 -8.63
N PRO A 573 6.29 -2.11 -8.72
CA PRO A 573 6.54 -3.54 -8.46
C PRO A 573 7.24 -4.25 -9.64
N ALA A 574 7.35 -3.57 -10.78
CA ALA A 574 8.11 -3.98 -11.96
C ALA A 574 8.71 -2.72 -12.61
N ILE A 575 10.03 -2.66 -12.74
CA ILE A 575 10.76 -1.50 -13.29
C ILE A 575 11.41 -1.89 -14.61
N THR A 576 11.09 -1.18 -15.69
CA THR A 576 11.81 -1.28 -16.97
C THR A 576 13.03 -0.36 -16.98
N SER A 577 13.96 -0.53 -17.94
CA SER A 577 15.01 0.46 -18.20
C SER A 577 14.45 1.88 -18.36
N GLN A 578 13.37 2.04 -19.14
CA GLN A 578 12.70 3.33 -19.34
C GLN A 578 12.14 3.93 -18.03
N VAL A 579 11.62 3.12 -17.11
CA VAL A 579 11.19 3.59 -15.78
C VAL A 579 12.39 3.94 -14.90
N GLN A 580 13.49 3.19 -14.97
CA GLN A 580 14.75 3.52 -14.31
C GLN A 580 15.33 4.87 -14.79
N ASP A 581 15.34 5.12 -16.10
CA ASP A 581 15.80 6.38 -16.67
C ASP A 581 14.94 7.56 -16.21
N ARG A 582 13.62 7.35 -16.08
CA ARG A 582 12.69 8.35 -15.51
C ARG A 582 12.88 8.58 -14.02
N ILE A 583 13.29 7.58 -13.24
CA ILE A 583 13.68 7.77 -11.83
C ILE A 583 14.89 8.70 -11.77
N GLN A 584 15.90 8.48 -12.61
CA GLN A 584 17.08 9.36 -12.66
C GLN A 584 16.70 10.77 -13.12
N ALA A 585 15.96 10.91 -14.23
CA ALA A 585 15.55 12.21 -14.76
C ALA A 585 14.73 13.04 -13.75
N ALA A 586 13.88 12.39 -12.93
CA ALA A 586 13.13 13.06 -11.86
C ALA A 586 14.05 13.56 -10.72
N LEU A 587 15.14 12.86 -10.42
CA LEU A 587 16.15 13.33 -9.45
C LEU A 587 17.00 14.46 -10.03
N ASP A 588 17.39 14.36 -11.30
CA ASP A 588 18.16 15.38 -12.02
C ASP A 588 17.36 16.69 -12.15
N GLU A 589 16.07 16.60 -12.48
CA GLU A 589 15.18 17.76 -12.57
C GLU A 589 14.95 18.43 -11.20
N PHE A 590 14.85 17.66 -10.12
CA PHE A 590 14.93 18.22 -8.76
C PHE A 590 16.25 18.96 -8.56
N HIS A 591 17.38 18.37 -8.97
CA HIS A 591 18.68 18.99 -8.80
C HIS A 591 18.91 20.24 -9.65
N GLN A 592 18.23 20.38 -10.79
CA GLN A 592 18.18 21.62 -11.57
C GLN A 592 17.40 22.72 -10.84
N HIS A 593 16.26 22.37 -10.21
CA HIS A 593 15.34 23.35 -9.61
C HIS A 593 15.57 23.63 -8.11
N LYS A 594 16.34 22.78 -7.40
CA LYS A 594 16.55 22.86 -5.93
C LYS A 594 17.03 24.23 -5.45
N GLN A 595 17.76 24.97 -6.27
CA GLN A 595 18.30 26.28 -5.91
C GLN A 595 17.20 27.28 -5.52
N ALA A 596 16.02 27.23 -6.15
CA ALA A 596 14.88 28.07 -5.82
C ALA A 596 14.39 27.92 -4.36
N ILE A 597 14.67 26.79 -3.71
CA ILE A 597 14.35 26.53 -2.29
C ILE A 597 15.34 27.25 -1.35
N LEU A 598 16.59 27.47 -1.80
CA LEU A 598 17.59 28.27 -1.09
C LEU A 598 17.36 29.76 -1.31
N ASP A 599 17.08 30.18 -2.54
CA ASP A 599 16.88 31.59 -2.91
C ASP A 599 15.64 32.17 -2.21
N ALA A 600 14.55 31.41 -2.12
CA ALA A 600 13.37 31.74 -1.33
C ALA A 600 13.57 31.55 0.19
N GLY A 601 14.77 31.19 0.66
CA GLY A 601 15.12 31.06 2.08
C GLY A 601 14.35 29.98 2.84
N LEU A 602 13.77 28.99 2.14
CA LEU A 602 12.88 27.97 2.70
C LEU A 602 13.65 26.93 3.52
N ARG A 603 14.88 26.62 3.11
CA ARG A 603 15.74 25.69 3.84
C ARG A 603 16.36 26.39 5.06
N ARG A 604 15.68 26.29 6.21
CA ARG A 604 16.11 26.88 7.48
C ARG A 604 15.91 25.96 8.69
N GLY A 605 16.75 26.16 9.70
CA GLY A 605 16.55 25.72 11.08
C GLY A 605 16.40 26.95 11.98
N LYS A 606 17.21 27.07 13.03
CA LYS A 606 17.37 28.34 13.80
C LYS A 606 17.90 29.51 12.94
N LYS A 607 18.53 29.20 11.79
CA LYS A 607 19.03 30.14 10.77
C LYS A 607 18.76 29.57 9.37
N ILE A 608 18.80 30.41 8.33
CA ILE A 608 18.76 29.97 6.92
C ILE A 608 20.03 29.14 6.63
N MET A 609 19.93 28.14 5.76
CA MET A 609 21.01 27.22 5.40
C MET A 609 21.19 27.16 3.88
N ASN A 610 22.20 27.86 3.36
CA ASN A 610 22.48 28.01 1.94
C ASN A 610 23.14 26.76 1.30
N HIS A 611 22.76 25.55 1.72
CA HIS A 611 23.38 24.31 1.24
C HIS A 611 22.49 23.07 1.37
N PHE A 612 22.56 22.16 0.40
CA PHE A 612 21.77 20.91 0.36
C PHE A 612 22.39 19.71 1.08
N ARG A 613 23.21 19.94 2.11
CA ARG A 613 23.84 18.91 2.94
C ARG A 613 22.80 18.04 3.68
N ILE A 614 22.26 17.02 3.01
CA ILE A 614 21.17 16.13 3.44
C ILE A 614 21.63 14.70 3.10
N PRO A 615 21.93 13.82 4.07
CA PRO A 615 22.39 12.46 3.77
C PRO A 615 21.43 11.70 2.84
N LYS A 616 20.13 11.93 3.00
CA LYS A 616 19.06 11.30 2.23
C LYS A 616 19.10 11.62 0.73
N LEU A 617 19.55 12.82 0.32
CA LEU A 617 19.70 13.17 -1.10
C LEU A 617 20.87 12.41 -1.76
N GLU A 618 21.97 12.22 -1.03
CA GLU A 618 23.09 11.38 -1.50
C GLU A 618 22.68 9.91 -1.63
N LEU A 619 21.88 9.41 -0.68
CA LEU A 619 21.35 8.05 -0.75
C LEU A 619 20.36 7.88 -1.92
N MET A 620 19.57 8.91 -2.26
CA MET A 620 18.69 8.92 -3.44
C MET A 620 19.47 8.79 -4.76
N GLN A 621 20.68 9.34 -4.87
CA GLN A 621 21.57 9.13 -6.03
C GLN A 621 21.99 7.67 -6.24
N SER A 622 21.82 6.78 -5.24
CA SER A 622 22.05 5.34 -5.40
C SER A 622 20.81 4.54 -5.85
N VAL A 623 19.65 5.15 -6.02
CA VAL A 623 18.38 4.48 -6.36
C VAL A 623 18.42 3.89 -7.77
N ALA A 624 18.43 4.71 -8.83
CA ALA A 624 18.44 4.19 -10.21
C ALA A 624 19.64 3.25 -10.49
N PRO A 625 20.88 3.57 -10.08
CA PRO A 625 22.04 2.68 -10.26
C PRO A 625 22.05 1.40 -9.39
N SER A 626 21.01 1.14 -8.60
CA SER A 626 20.86 -0.11 -7.84
C SER A 626 19.88 -1.10 -8.47
N ILE A 627 18.94 -0.64 -9.31
CA ILE A 627 17.81 -1.45 -9.80
C ILE A 627 18.29 -2.69 -10.60
N PRO A 628 19.24 -2.60 -11.56
CA PRO A 628 19.77 -3.77 -12.25
C PRO A 628 20.45 -4.78 -11.30
N ARG A 629 20.94 -4.31 -10.15
CA ARG A 629 21.67 -5.10 -9.15
C ARG A 629 20.78 -5.61 -8.01
N ALA A 630 19.52 -5.19 -7.92
CA ALA A 630 18.68 -5.43 -6.75
C ALA A 630 17.24 -5.85 -7.09
N GLY A 631 16.78 -5.71 -8.33
CA GLY A 631 15.35 -5.81 -8.66
C GLY A 631 14.62 -4.50 -8.32
N CYS A 632 13.30 -4.56 -8.12
CA CYS A 632 12.57 -3.41 -7.61
C CYS A 632 12.93 -3.12 -6.14
N LEU A 633 12.71 -1.87 -5.69
CA LEU A 633 13.18 -1.40 -4.37
C LEU A 633 12.15 -1.51 -3.25
N LEU A 634 10.86 -1.73 -3.56
CA LEU A 634 9.83 -2.00 -2.54
C LEU A 634 10.12 -3.27 -1.73
N GLN A 635 10.81 -4.25 -2.32
CA GLN A 635 11.12 -5.53 -1.68
C GLN A 635 12.13 -5.42 -0.51
N TRP A 636 12.72 -4.23 -0.31
CA TRP A 636 13.75 -3.91 0.69
C TRP A 636 13.26 -2.94 1.78
N SER A 637 11.97 -2.63 1.86
CA SER A 637 11.52 -1.56 2.75
C SER A 637 11.36 -1.97 4.22
N ALA A 638 11.81 -1.08 5.10
CA ALA A 638 11.67 -1.18 6.55
C ALA A 638 10.21 -1.08 7.02
N ASP A 639 9.26 -0.67 6.16
CA ASP A 639 7.81 -0.69 6.47
C ASP A 639 7.37 -2.09 6.95
N THR A 640 7.93 -3.19 6.43
CA THR A 640 7.65 -4.56 6.90
C THR A 640 8.38 -4.89 8.21
N THR A 641 9.65 -4.49 8.36
CA THR A 641 10.46 -4.88 9.52
C THR A 641 10.14 -4.06 10.78
N GLU A 642 9.71 -2.80 10.63
CA GLU A 642 9.09 -2.01 11.71
C GLU A 642 7.81 -2.67 12.25
N HIS A 643 6.99 -3.30 11.39
CA HIS A 643 5.82 -4.08 11.83
C HIS A 643 6.25 -5.39 12.51
N ALA A 644 7.24 -6.11 11.97
CA ALA A 644 7.78 -7.30 12.62
C ALA A 644 8.31 -6.99 14.03
N HIS A 645 8.93 -5.83 14.26
CA HIS A 645 9.36 -5.38 15.61
C HIS A 645 8.20 -5.16 16.60
N ILE A 646 6.94 -5.06 16.14
CA ILE A 646 5.77 -5.11 17.02
C ILE A 646 5.56 -6.57 17.46
N GLU A 647 5.40 -7.48 16.50
CA GLU A 647 5.08 -8.89 16.72
C GLU A 647 6.17 -9.68 17.46
N VAL A 648 7.45 -9.40 17.18
CA VAL A 648 8.58 -10.21 17.71
C VAL A 648 9.34 -9.58 18.87
N VAL A 649 9.03 -8.32 19.23
CA VAL A 649 9.66 -7.64 20.38
C VAL A 649 8.62 -7.04 21.31
N LYS A 650 7.80 -6.09 20.83
CA LYS A 650 6.97 -5.25 21.70
C LYS A 650 5.79 -6.03 22.28
N ASP A 651 5.14 -6.86 21.48
CA ASP A 651 4.04 -7.71 21.93
C ASP A 651 4.52 -8.78 22.94
N PRO A 652 5.57 -9.60 22.66
CA PRO A 652 6.18 -10.47 23.65
C PRO A 652 6.65 -9.72 24.91
N ALA A 653 7.27 -8.55 24.77
CA ALA A 653 7.71 -7.75 25.91
C ALA A 653 6.56 -7.25 26.79
N SER A 654 5.39 -6.95 26.20
CA SER A 654 4.16 -6.57 26.93
C SER A 654 3.57 -7.72 27.77
N MET A 655 3.96 -8.97 27.48
CA MET A 655 3.56 -10.18 28.22
C MET A 655 4.57 -10.62 29.29
N THR A 656 5.67 -9.87 29.49
CA THR A 656 6.70 -10.17 30.51
C THR A 656 6.31 -9.62 31.88
N ASN A 657 7.01 -10.09 32.93
CA ASN A 657 6.94 -9.46 34.26
C ASN A 657 7.79 -8.17 34.39
N HIS A 658 8.30 -7.63 33.27
CA HIS A 658 9.19 -6.47 33.17
C HIS A 658 10.62 -6.62 33.76
N HIS A 659 10.97 -7.81 34.23
CA HIS A 659 12.35 -8.25 34.47
C HIS A 659 12.82 -9.14 33.30
N ASP A 660 14.14 -9.30 33.14
CA ASP A 660 14.80 -10.27 32.24
C ASP A 660 14.18 -10.42 30.83
N TYR A 661 13.84 -9.28 30.24
CA TYR A 661 13.06 -9.16 29.01
C TYR A 661 13.51 -10.12 27.90
N TYR A 662 14.81 -10.22 27.62
CA TYR A 662 15.32 -10.99 26.49
C TYR A 662 14.99 -12.49 26.63
N ALA A 663 15.18 -13.07 27.82
CA ALA A 663 14.84 -14.47 28.08
C ALA A 663 13.33 -14.73 27.96
N GLN A 664 12.50 -13.84 28.52
CA GLN A 664 11.03 -14.00 28.49
C GLN A 664 10.43 -13.75 27.10
N ILE A 665 11.03 -12.86 26.29
CA ILE A 665 10.72 -12.68 24.87
C ILE A 665 11.04 -13.99 24.12
N CYS A 666 12.26 -14.54 24.27
CA CYS A 666 12.65 -15.79 23.61
C CYS A 666 11.71 -16.96 23.95
N CYS A 667 11.37 -17.17 25.23
CA CYS A 667 10.45 -18.23 25.65
C CYS A 667 9.02 -18.02 25.13
N THR A 668 8.59 -16.78 24.94
CA THR A 668 7.26 -16.49 24.36
C THR A 668 7.25 -16.74 22.85
N LEU A 669 8.35 -16.41 22.16
CA LEU A 669 8.51 -16.69 20.73
C LEU A 669 8.62 -18.18 20.42
N ASP A 670 9.30 -18.99 21.24
CA ASP A 670 9.32 -20.46 21.08
C ASP A 670 7.91 -21.05 21.19
N ARG A 671 7.11 -20.64 22.20
CA ARG A 671 5.71 -21.04 22.31
C ARG A 671 4.88 -20.63 21.08
N ASP A 672 5.00 -19.40 20.62
CA ASP A 672 4.25 -18.91 19.44
C ASP A 672 4.67 -19.58 18.13
N GLU A 673 5.96 -19.92 17.98
CA GLU A 673 6.47 -20.65 16.84
C GLU A 673 5.97 -22.10 16.86
N LYS A 674 6.14 -22.83 17.96
CA LYS A 674 5.54 -24.15 18.21
C LYS A 674 4.05 -24.20 17.88
N ARG A 675 3.29 -23.24 18.40
CA ARG A 675 1.83 -23.10 18.18
C ARG A 675 1.48 -22.88 16.69
N ARG A 676 2.27 -22.08 15.94
CA ARG A 676 2.10 -21.88 14.48
C ARG A 676 2.48 -23.11 13.65
N LEU A 677 3.61 -23.75 13.96
CA LEU A 677 4.07 -24.95 13.25
C LEU A 677 3.08 -26.10 13.46
N PHE A 678 2.59 -26.28 14.69
CA PHE A 678 1.55 -27.26 14.99
C PHE A 678 0.25 -26.98 14.23
N ALA A 679 -0.28 -25.75 14.28
CA ALA A 679 -1.48 -25.38 13.51
C ALA A 679 -1.34 -25.69 12.00
N THR A 680 -0.15 -25.45 11.45
CA THR A 680 0.19 -25.69 10.03
C THR A 680 0.23 -27.18 9.70
N ALA A 681 0.82 -28.01 10.56
CA ALA A 681 0.86 -29.45 10.37
C ALA A 681 -0.53 -30.10 10.50
N ILE A 682 -1.34 -29.67 11.47
CA ILE A 682 -2.73 -30.13 11.62
C ILE A 682 -3.54 -29.78 10.38
N CYS A 683 -3.50 -28.51 9.94
CA CYS A 683 -4.22 -28.02 8.76
C CYS A 683 -3.88 -28.82 7.48
N LEU A 684 -2.60 -29.12 7.25
CA LEU A 684 -2.18 -29.95 6.13
C LEU A 684 -2.71 -31.38 6.24
N LYS A 685 -2.60 -32.01 7.42
CA LYS A 685 -3.08 -33.39 7.63
C LYS A 685 -4.59 -33.53 7.49
N THR A 686 -5.38 -32.59 8.01
CA THR A 686 -6.84 -32.63 7.84
C THR A 686 -7.23 -32.45 6.38
N SER A 687 -6.50 -31.63 5.62
CA SER A 687 -6.74 -31.45 4.18
C SER A 687 -6.45 -32.74 3.38
N GLN A 688 -5.35 -33.44 3.70
CA GLN A 688 -4.97 -34.68 3.02
C GLN A 688 -6.01 -35.80 3.18
N ASN A 689 -6.60 -35.95 4.37
CA ASN A 689 -7.62 -36.99 4.60
C ASN A 689 -8.90 -36.77 3.77
N GLN A 690 -9.31 -35.51 3.55
CA GLN A 690 -10.53 -35.20 2.78
C GLN A 690 -10.38 -35.52 1.28
N GLU A 691 -9.16 -35.44 0.73
CA GLU A 691 -8.89 -35.83 -0.66
C GLU A 691 -8.97 -37.36 -0.87
N ASP A 692 -8.92 -38.19 0.17
CA ASP A 692 -9.06 -39.66 0.07
C ASP A 692 -10.47 -40.18 0.40
N ASP A 693 -11.15 -39.63 1.41
CA ASP A 693 -12.55 -40.01 1.72
C ASP A 693 -13.51 -39.71 0.54
N SER A 694 -13.27 -38.62 -0.19
CA SER A 694 -14.06 -38.19 -1.37
C SER A 694 -13.98 -39.13 -2.58
N LYS A 695 -13.23 -40.24 -2.50
CA LYS A 695 -13.18 -41.30 -3.52
C LYS A 695 -13.99 -42.56 -3.17
N LEU A 696 -14.62 -42.61 -1.98
CA LEU A 696 -15.12 -43.87 -1.39
C LEU A 696 -16.61 -43.94 -1.07
N ASP A 697 -17.36 -42.83 -1.11
CA ASP A 697 -18.82 -42.85 -0.90
C ASP A 697 -19.60 -42.47 -2.18
N GLY A 698 -20.68 -43.21 -2.43
CA GLY A 698 -21.47 -43.16 -3.66
C GLY A 698 -22.77 -43.97 -3.63
N THR A 699 -23.40 -44.14 -2.45
CA THR A 699 -24.78 -44.67 -2.22
C THR A 699 -25.16 -44.35 -0.77
N ASP A 700 -26.14 -43.52 -0.42
CA ASP A 700 -27.59 -43.69 -0.67
C ASP A 700 -28.38 -42.40 -0.32
N GLU A 701 -29.70 -42.40 -0.58
CA GLU A 701 -30.60 -41.26 -0.41
C GLU A 701 -31.39 -41.25 0.93
N ASP A 702 -32.04 -40.10 1.20
CA ASP A 702 -33.40 -39.96 1.77
C ASP A 702 -33.61 -39.35 3.20
N LYS A 703 -34.57 -38.39 3.26
CA LYS A 703 -35.32 -37.78 4.40
C LYS A 703 -34.69 -36.57 5.16
N VAL A 704 -35.29 -35.36 5.32
CA VAL A 704 -36.68 -34.82 5.44
C VAL A 704 -37.24 -34.94 6.87
N ASP A 705 -37.55 -33.88 7.66
CA ASP A 705 -37.44 -32.39 7.58
C ASP A 705 -36.93 -31.84 8.97
N ASP A 706 -37.14 -30.64 9.56
CA ASP A 706 -38.03 -29.46 9.39
C ASP A 706 -37.53 -28.21 10.20
N ALA A 707 -38.18 -27.05 10.00
CA ALA A 707 -38.41 -25.90 10.91
C ALA A 707 -37.32 -24.83 11.22
N ASP A 708 -37.59 -23.63 10.68
CA ASP A 708 -37.13 -22.26 10.98
C ASP A 708 -36.45 -21.92 12.34
N ASN A 709 -35.37 -21.12 12.25
CA ASN A 709 -35.40 -19.74 12.80
C ASN A 709 -34.38 -18.80 12.14
N SER A 710 -34.63 -17.50 12.20
CA SER A 710 -33.90 -16.46 11.47
C SER A 710 -32.77 -15.79 12.26
N ASP A 711 -31.57 -15.69 11.68
CA ASP A 711 -30.68 -14.53 11.81
C ASP A 711 -29.58 -14.60 10.72
N ASP A 712 -29.61 -13.69 9.73
CA ASP A 712 -28.70 -13.72 8.58
C ASP A 712 -27.27 -13.28 8.95
N ALA A 713 -26.47 -14.25 9.40
CA ALA A 713 -25.02 -14.22 9.29
C ALA A 713 -24.60 -15.03 8.06
N ASP A 714 -24.07 -14.37 7.02
CA ASP A 714 -23.54 -15.02 5.81
C ASP A 714 -22.38 -15.98 6.16
N VAL A 715 -22.70 -17.25 6.39
CA VAL A 715 -21.71 -18.32 6.53
C VAL A 715 -21.27 -18.73 5.13
N GLU A 716 -20.10 -18.26 4.70
CA GLU A 716 -19.47 -18.68 3.44
C GLU A 716 -19.28 -20.21 3.45
N ARG A 717 -20.09 -20.93 2.66
CA ARG A 717 -19.86 -22.36 2.39
C ARG A 717 -18.51 -22.51 1.68
N VAL A 718 -17.69 -23.41 2.20
CA VAL A 718 -16.35 -23.71 1.69
C VAL A 718 -16.44 -24.28 0.27
N ASP A 719 -15.54 -23.86 -0.61
CA ASP A 719 -15.45 -24.34 -2.00
C ASP A 719 -14.72 -25.70 -2.03
N ASP A 720 -15.34 -26.71 -2.63
CA ASP A 720 -14.92 -28.11 -2.49
C ASP A 720 -13.80 -28.52 -3.48
N ASN A 721 -12.79 -27.65 -3.61
CA ASN A 721 -11.63 -27.84 -4.49
C ASN A 721 -10.40 -27.08 -3.93
N THR A 722 -10.19 -27.19 -2.61
CA THR A 722 -9.26 -26.34 -1.87
C THR A 722 -7.87 -26.99 -1.75
N SER A 723 -7.02 -26.74 -2.75
CA SER A 723 -5.58 -27.06 -2.68
C SER A 723 -4.96 -26.68 -1.32
N PRO A 724 -4.09 -27.50 -0.70
CA PRO A 724 -3.52 -27.24 0.63
C PRO A 724 -2.85 -25.86 0.78
N THR A 725 -2.35 -25.29 -0.32
CA THR A 725 -1.79 -23.94 -0.39
C THR A 725 -2.82 -22.84 -0.08
N ASN A 726 -4.10 -23.06 -0.39
CA ASN A 726 -5.21 -22.15 -0.08
C ASN A 726 -5.61 -22.25 1.40
N VAL A 727 -5.75 -23.46 1.94
CA VAL A 727 -6.08 -23.65 3.38
C VAL A 727 -5.00 -23.02 4.27
N LEU A 728 -3.73 -23.17 3.89
CA LEU A 728 -2.62 -22.46 4.54
C LEU A 728 -2.67 -20.93 4.31
N ALA A 729 -3.12 -20.46 3.14
CA ALA A 729 -3.27 -19.03 2.91
C ALA A 729 -4.31 -18.40 3.84
N ASP A 730 -5.40 -19.11 4.18
CA ASP A 730 -6.42 -18.62 5.11
C ASP A 730 -5.94 -18.70 6.57
N LEU A 731 -5.29 -19.80 6.99
CA LEU A 731 -4.67 -19.93 8.31
C LEU A 731 -3.64 -18.82 8.61
N TRP A 732 -2.90 -18.39 7.57
CA TRP A 732 -1.88 -17.34 7.64
C TRP A 732 -2.35 -15.99 7.04
N SER A 733 -3.67 -15.79 6.88
CA SER A 733 -4.26 -14.51 6.44
C SER A 733 -4.68 -13.61 7.61
N PRO A 734 -4.76 -12.28 7.40
CA PRO A 734 -5.38 -11.39 8.37
C PRO A 734 -6.87 -11.72 8.54
N LYS A 735 -7.40 -11.63 9.77
CA LYS A 735 -8.84 -11.81 10.12
C LYS A 735 -9.82 -10.80 9.46
N ARG A 736 -9.39 -10.06 8.44
CA ARG A 736 -10.20 -9.18 7.60
C ARG A 736 -9.62 -9.25 6.19
N GLN A 737 -10.15 -10.16 5.38
CA GLN A 737 -9.90 -10.14 3.95
C GLN A 737 -10.58 -8.90 3.33
N SER A 738 -9.98 -8.36 2.26
CA SER A 738 -10.67 -7.38 1.42
C SER A 738 -11.54 -8.14 0.42
N THR A 739 -12.83 -7.84 0.37
CA THR A 739 -13.75 -8.42 -0.61
C THR A 739 -13.16 -8.33 -2.02
N ASN A 740 -13.21 -9.45 -2.75
CA ASN A 740 -12.76 -9.56 -4.13
C ASN A 740 -14.00 -9.50 -5.04
N PHE A 741 -14.30 -8.32 -5.55
CA PHE A 741 -15.51 -8.10 -6.38
C PHE A 741 -15.44 -8.80 -7.74
N PHE A 742 -14.25 -9.21 -8.21
CA PHE A 742 -14.14 -10.08 -9.39
C PHE A 742 -14.63 -11.50 -9.05
N LYS A 743 -14.19 -12.10 -7.93
CA LYS A 743 -14.71 -13.41 -7.47
C LYS A 743 -16.22 -13.37 -7.22
N VAL A 744 -16.72 -12.30 -6.58
CA VAL A 744 -18.17 -12.12 -6.33
C VAL A 744 -18.96 -12.01 -7.65
N ALA A 745 -18.44 -11.31 -8.65
CA ALA A 745 -19.10 -11.20 -9.95
C ALA A 745 -19.12 -12.51 -10.75
N VAL A 746 -18.06 -13.33 -10.65
CA VAL A 746 -18.01 -14.65 -11.29
C VAL A 746 -19.03 -15.58 -10.63
N LYS A 747 -18.99 -15.76 -9.30
CA LYS A 747 -19.96 -16.62 -8.59
C LYS A 747 -21.42 -16.21 -8.88
N ALA A 748 -21.71 -14.91 -8.91
CA ALA A 748 -23.05 -14.39 -9.22
C ALA A 748 -23.47 -14.52 -10.71
N ALA A 749 -22.57 -14.93 -11.61
CA ALA A 749 -22.88 -15.27 -13.00
C ALA A 749 -23.15 -16.77 -13.19
N ASP A 750 -22.53 -17.61 -12.36
CA ASP A 750 -22.66 -19.07 -12.40
C ASP A 750 -23.94 -19.59 -11.69
N GLU A 751 -24.54 -18.79 -10.79
CA GLU A 751 -25.79 -19.13 -10.08
C GLU A 751 -27.01 -19.30 -11.03
N PRO A 752 -27.66 -20.48 -11.08
CA PRO A 752 -28.79 -20.74 -12.00
C PRO A 752 -29.99 -19.79 -11.86
N THR A 753 -30.19 -19.24 -10.66
CA THR A 753 -31.28 -18.32 -10.30
C THR A 753 -31.09 -16.90 -10.84
N ALA A 754 -29.87 -16.51 -11.24
CA ALA A 754 -29.52 -15.15 -11.66
C ALA A 754 -30.25 -14.67 -12.94
N ARG A 755 -30.91 -15.57 -13.68
CA ARG A 755 -31.55 -15.29 -14.97
C ARG A 755 -32.82 -14.42 -14.88
N ASN A 756 -33.39 -14.21 -13.69
CA ASN A 756 -34.72 -13.61 -13.53
C ASN A 756 -34.71 -12.16 -13.00
N SER A 757 -34.91 -11.21 -13.92
CA SER A 757 -35.56 -9.91 -13.70
C SER A 757 -34.85 -8.77 -12.93
N SER A 758 -33.57 -8.85 -12.59
CA SER A 758 -32.82 -7.72 -11.99
C SER A 758 -31.41 -7.57 -12.55
N PRO A 759 -30.84 -6.34 -12.62
CA PRO A 759 -29.46 -6.14 -13.04
C PRO A 759 -28.48 -6.80 -12.04
N PRO A 760 -27.39 -7.44 -12.51
CA PRO A 760 -26.38 -8.03 -11.64
C PRO A 760 -25.76 -6.98 -10.70
N ARG A 761 -25.75 -7.29 -9.39
CA ARG A 761 -25.30 -6.38 -8.30
C ARG A 761 -23.80 -6.05 -8.39
N THR A 762 -23.02 -6.99 -8.91
CA THR A 762 -21.57 -6.87 -9.14
C THR A 762 -21.29 -7.25 -10.58
N ILE A 763 -20.57 -6.42 -11.33
CA ILE A 763 -20.26 -6.63 -12.74
C ILE A 763 -18.77 -6.43 -13.02
N ILE A 764 -18.23 -7.22 -13.95
CA ILE A 764 -16.88 -7.05 -14.49
C ILE A 764 -17.00 -6.28 -15.81
N ALA A 765 -16.21 -5.23 -15.95
CA ALA A 765 -16.19 -4.33 -17.11
C ALA A 765 -14.76 -4.23 -17.67
N GLY A 766 -14.19 -5.36 -18.05
CA GLY A 766 -12.77 -5.51 -18.44
C GLY A 766 -11.86 -5.57 -17.20
N SER A 767 -10.96 -4.61 -17.06
CA SER A 767 -9.98 -4.53 -15.97
C SER A 767 -10.55 -4.11 -14.60
N VAL A 768 -11.88 -3.98 -14.48
CA VAL A 768 -12.56 -3.30 -13.37
C VAL A 768 -13.79 -4.09 -12.93
N ALA A 769 -13.91 -4.35 -11.63
CA ALA A 769 -15.14 -4.83 -11.00
C ALA A 769 -15.90 -3.66 -10.36
N ILE A 770 -17.19 -3.60 -10.62
CA ILE A 770 -18.12 -2.55 -10.16
C ILE A 770 -19.17 -3.20 -9.26
N HIS A 771 -19.41 -2.65 -8.07
CA HIS A 771 -20.32 -3.23 -7.09
C HIS A 771 -21.30 -2.19 -6.53
N LEU A 772 -22.59 -2.51 -6.62
CA LEU A 772 -23.69 -1.77 -6.00
C LEU A 772 -24.15 -2.45 -4.71
N ASN A 773 -24.66 -1.65 -3.77
CA ASN A 773 -25.36 -2.16 -2.60
C ASN A 773 -26.60 -2.97 -3.02
N ILE A 774 -26.89 -4.08 -2.32
CA ILE A 774 -28.08 -4.93 -2.51
C ILE A 774 -29.36 -4.10 -2.61
N GLU A 775 -29.56 -3.19 -1.65
CA GLU A 775 -30.66 -2.24 -1.66
C GLU A 775 -30.27 -0.92 -2.35
N PRO A 776 -31.08 -0.45 -3.32
CA PRO A 776 -31.08 0.96 -3.72
C PRO A 776 -31.34 1.86 -2.52
N THR A 777 -30.75 3.06 -2.50
CA THR A 777 -31.07 4.08 -1.49
C THR A 777 -32.49 4.61 -1.65
N HIS A 778 -33.03 4.58 -2.87
CA HIS A 778 -34.47 4.73 -3.13
C HIS A 778 -34.92 3.60 -4.08
N ARG A 779 -35.84 2.74 -3.59
CA ARG A 779 -36.28 1.52 -4.32
C ARG A 779 -37.20 1.81 -5.52
N ARG A 780 -38.03 2.86 -5.43
CA ARG A 780 -38.80 3.49 -6.52
C ARG A 780 -38.94 4.98 -6.19
N ARG A 781 -38.79 5.84 -7.20
CA ARG A 781 -38.93 7.31 -7.18
C ARG A 781 -39.32 7.74 -8.59
N SER A 782 -40.17 8.75 -8.77
CA SER A 782 -40.43 9.28 -10.12
C SER A 782 -39.18 9.95 -10.71
N ILE A 783 -39.05 9.96 -12.04
CA ILE A 783 -37.94 10.63 -12.74
C ILE A 783 -37.86 12.11 -12.36
N ASP A 784 -38.99 12.76 -12.15
CA ASP A 784 -39.08 14.20 -11.91
C ASP A 784 -38.73 14.55 -10.45
N GLU A 785 -39.12 13.72 -9.47
CA GLU A 785 -38.59 13.81 -8.10
C GLU A 785 -37.05 13.67 -8.06
N VAL A 786 -36.48 12.75 -8.84
CA VAL A 786 -35.02 12.57 -8.91
C VAL A 786 -34.36 13.74 -9.64
N ALA A 787 -34.99 14.31 -10.67
CA ALA A 787 -34.51 15.51 -11.35
C ALA A 787 -34.48 16.72 -10.40
N GLU A 788 -35.50 16.89 -9.55
CA GLU A 788 -35.54 17.94 -8.52
C GLU A 788 -34.50 17.67 -7.41
N GLU A 789 -34.54 16.50 -6.79
CA GLU A 789 -33.68 16.12 -5.64
C GLU A 789 -32.19 16.22 -5.99
N PHE A 790 -31.79 15.90 -7.23
CA PHE A 790 -30.39 16.00 -7.66
C PHE A 790 -30.04 17.30 -8.38
N GLY A 791 -31.01 18.18 -8.67
CA GLY A 791 -30.82 19.40 -9.46
C GLY A 791 -30.32 19.10 -10.89
N LEU A 792 -31.07 18.25 -11.61
CA LEU A 792 -30.79 17.76 -12.97
C LEU A 792 -32.03 17.92 -13.87
N PRO A 793 -32.46 19.14 -14.23
CA PRO A 793 -33.69 19.37 -14.99
C PRO A 793 -33.68 18.76 -16.42
N ASP A 794 -32.50 18.48 -16.99
CA ASP A 794 -32.37 17.80 -18.28
C ASP A 794 -32.35 16.26 -18.19
N LEU A 795 -32.49 15.67 -16.99
CA LEU A 795 -32.42 14.22 -16.74
C LEU A 795 -33.39 13.42 -17.62
N ARG A 796 -34.65 13.86 -17.74
CA ARG A 796 -35.69 13.20 -18.55
C ARG A 796 -35.32 13.20 -20.05
N GLY A 797 -34.77 14.31 -20.55
CA GLY A 797 -34.23 14.39 -21.92
C GLY A 797 -32.96 13.57 -22.12
N ALA A 798 -32.08 13.49 -21.12
CA ALA A 798 -30.86 12.68 -21.16
C ALA A 798 -31.16 11.17 -21.17
N LEU A 799 -32.17 10.74 -20.42
CA LEU A 799 -32.72 9.38 -20.45
C LEU A 799 -33.36 9.06 -21.81
N ALA A 800 -34.08 10.01 -22.42
CA ALA A 800 -34.69 9.81 -23.74
C ALA A 800 -33.62 9.72 -24.85
N ASP A 801 -32.56 10.53 -24.78
CA ASP A 801 -31.39 10.40 -25.65
C ASP A 801 -30.67 9.05 -25.45
N TYR A 802 -30.62 8.51 -24.22
CA TYR A 802 -30.09 7.17 -23.94
C TYR A 802 -30.96 6.05 -24.54
N VAL A 803 -32.28 6.06 -24.30
CA VAL A 803 -33.22 5.05 -24.85
C VAL A 803 -33.22 5.09 -26.38
N SER A 804 -33.22 6.28 -26.98
CA SER A 804 -33.15 6.45 -28.44
C SER A 804 -31.86 5.87 -29.04
N ARG A 805 -30.72 5.96 -28.33
CA ARG A 805 -29.46 5.31 -28.74
C ARG A 805 -29.52 3.79 -28.65
N GLN A 806 -30.23 3.22 -27.66
CA GLN A 806 -30.41 1.77 -27.53
C GLN A 806 -31.38 1.16 -28.55
N GLY A 807 -32.25 1.97 -29.18
CA GLY A 807 -33.21 1.51 -30.19
C GLY A 807 -32.68 1.37 -31.63
N GLN A 808 -31.40 1.67 -31.90
CA GLN A 808 -30.85 1.66 -33.26
C GLN A 808 -30.05 0.37 -33.57
N PRO A 809 -30.50 -0.49 -34.51
CA PRO A 809 -29.89 -1.81 -34.76
C PRO A 809 -28.50 -1.78 -35.44
N ARG A 810 -27.93 -0.59 -35.68
CA ARG A 810 -26.61 -0.40 -36.29
C ARG A 810 -25.67 0.54 -35.50
N GLN A 811 -26.01 0.90 -34.25
CA GLN A 811 -25.09 1.67 -33.38
C GLN A 811 -24.61 0.85 -32.19
N ARG A 812 -23.36 1.13 -31.77
CA ARG A 812 -22.61 0.30 -30.80
C ARG A 812 -23.29 0.29 -29.42
N THR A 813 -23.05 -0.78 -28.67
CA THR A 813 -23.42 -0.93 -27.24
C THR A 813 -22.68 0.04 -26.28
N PHE A 814 -21.94 1.00 -26.83
CA PHE A 814 -20.94 1.82 -26.18
C PHE A 814 -21.25 3.32 -26.42
N HIS A 815 -21.49 4.07 -25.36
CA HIS A 815 -21.96 5.47 -25.42
C HIS A 815 -20.79 6.45 -25.37
N THR A 816 -20.96 7.62 -25.99
CA THR A 816 -19.99 8.71 -25.98
C THR A 816 -20.71 10.06 -25.82
N PHE A 817 -19.96 11.12 -25.49
CA PHE A 817 -20.53 12.46 -25.33
C PHE A 817 -21.03 13.02 -26.68
N SER A 818 -22.35 13.02 -26.85
CA SER A 818 -23.06 13.74 -27.92
C SER A 818 -22.96 15.26 -27.76
N GLY A 819 -23.25 16.00 -28.84
CA GLY A 819 -23.29 17.46 -28.85
C GLY A 819 -24.56 18.03 -28.19
N PRO A 820 -25.44 18.75 -28.93
CA PRO A 820 -26.69 19.24 -28.36
C PRO A 820 -27.59 18.08 -27.90
N ARG A 821 -28.26 18.29 -26.75
CA ARG A 821 -29.37 17.48 -26.23
C ARG A 821 -30.43 17.37 -27.33
N ARG A 822 -30.86 16.15 -27.70
CA ARG A 822 -31.80 15.95 -28.82
C ARG A 822 -33.25 15.90 -28.33
N SER A 823 -33.48 15.21 -27.23
CA SER A 823 -34.80 15.07 -26.61
C SER A 823 -35.10 16.23 -25.66
N GLY A 824 -36.30 16.82 -25.78
CA GLY A 824 -36.77 17.88 -24.88
C GLY A 824 -37.07 17.38 -23.45
N PRO A 825 -37.34 18.30 -22.50
CA PRO A 825 -37.64 17.92 -21.12
C PRO A 825 -38.89 17.03 -21.02
N ASN A 826 -39.92 17.28 -21.83
CA ASN A 826 -41.18 16.53 -21.81
C ASN A 826 -41.14 15.25 -22.67
N ALA A 827 -39.96 14.65 -22.87
CA ALA A 827 -39.82 13.44 -23.68
C ALA A 827 -40.56 12.24 -23.05
N VAL A 828 -41.32 11.53 -23.88
CA VAL A 828 -42.02 10.29 -23.49
C VAL A 828 -40.98 9.18 -23.29
N LEU A 829 -41.02 8.56 -22.12
CA LEU A 829 -40.15 7.44 -21.75
C LEU A 829 -40.99 6.18 -21.50
N PRO A 830 -40.48 4.98 -21.81
CA PRO A 830 -41.16 3.71 -21.56
C PRO A 830 -41.13 3.29 -20.07
N PHE A 831 -40.74 4.19 -19.17
CA PHE A 831 -40.73 4.04 -17.72
C PHE A 831 -40.89 5.43 -17.08
N THR A 832 -41.48 5.48 -15.88
CA THR A 832 -41.70 6.71 -15.10
C THR A 832 -40.90 6.77 -13.80
N GLU A 833 -40.31 5.65 -13.39
CA GLU A 833 -39.65 5.49 -12.09
C GLU A 833 -38.20 5.01 -12.23
N LEU A 834 -37.38 5.35 -11.22
CA LEU A 834 -35.98 4.96 -11.07
C LEU A 834 -35.74 4.27 -9.73
N GLN A 835 -34.85 3.28 -9.73
CA GLN A 835 -34.05 2.91 -8.56
C GLN A 835 -32.83 3.85 -8.49
N VAL A 836 -32.43 4.28 -7.30
CA VAL A 836 -31.31 5.23 -7.10
C VAL A 836 -30.35 4.76 -6.02
N TRP A 837 -29.05 4.88 -6.27
CA TRP A 837 -27.97 4.62 -5.31
C TRP A 837 -27.12 5.88 -5.11
N HIS A 838 -26.77 6.21 -3.87
CA HIS A 838 -25.87 7.34 -3.57
C HIS A 838 -24.37 7.00 -3.63
N LYS A 839 -24.02 5.74 -3.92
CA LYS A 839 -22.62 5.28 -3.97
C LYS A 839 -22.46 4.01 -4.83
N VAL A 840 -21.28 3.86 -5.43
CA VAL A 840 -20.82 2.64 -6.10
C VAL A 840 -19.37 2.35 -5.70
N ARG A 841 -19.01 1.07 -5.56
CA ARG A 841 -17.63 0.64 -5.31
C ARG A 841 -16.97 0.22 -6.62
N LEU A 842 -15.71 0.60 -6.82
CA LEU A 842 -14.85 0.16 -7.92
C LEU A 842 -13.62 -0.55 -7.37
N GLN A 843 -13.27 -1.71 -7.90
CA GLN A 843 -12.00 -2.40 -7.67
C GLN A 843 -11.34 -2.67 -9.02
N GLN A 844 -10.08 -2.31 -9.17
CA GLN A 844 -9.32 -2.43 -10.43
C GLN A 844 -8.27 -3.55 -10.33
N LYS A 845 -7.92 -4.16 -11.46
CA LYS A 845 -6.66 -4.90 -11.60
C LYS A 845 -5.49 -3.91 -11.59
N SER A 846 -4.34 -4.28 -11.00
CA SER A 846 -3.16 -3.40 -10.94
C SER A 846 -2.58 -3.12 -12.33
N TYR A 847 -2.04 -1.92 -12.52
CA TYR A 847 -1.40 -1.45 -13.76
C TYR A 847 -0.24 -2.35 -14.19
N HIS A 848 0.58 -2.80 -13.24
CA HIS A 848 1.81 -3.57 -13.55
C HIS A 848 1.60 -5.08 -13.56
N ARG A 849 0.52 -5.58 -12.93
CA ARG A 849 0.27 -7.01 -12.72
C ARG A 849 -1.23 -7.25 -12.78
N ALA A 850 -1.74 -7.61 -13.96
CA ALA A 850 -3.19 -7.77 -14.22
C ALA A 850 -3.89 -8.87 -13.37
N ASN A 851 -3.12 -9.72 -12.71
CA ASN A 851 -3.62 -10.76 -11.78
C ASN A 851 -3.66 -10.29 -10.32
N GLU A 852 -3.06 -9.15 -10.00
CA GLU A 852 -3.14 -8.51 -8.66
C GLU A 852 -4.27 -7.46 -8.64
N LEU A 853 -4.91 -7.29 -7.48
CA LEU A 853 -6.03 -6.36 -7.30
C LEU A 853 -5.59 -5.10 -6.54
N GLY A 854 -5.95 -3.95 -7.09
CA GLY A 854 -5.83 -2.65 -6.45
C GLY A 854 -6.87 -2.44 -5.34
N PRO A 855 -6.75 -1.33 -4.57
CA PRO A 855 -7.68 -1.00 -3.50
C PRO A 855 -9.08 -0.69 -4.04
N THR A 856 -10.11 -0.99 -3.24
CA THR A 856 -11.50 -0.60 -3.56
C THR A 856 -11.69 0.89 -3.27
N PHE A 857 -12.10 1.66 -4.28
CA PHE A 857 -12.55 3.05 -4.12
C PHE A 857 -14.08 3.11 -4.11
N THR A 858 -14.64 4.11 -3.42
CA THR A 858 -16.09 4.40 -3.45
C THR A 858 -16.33 5.74 -4.12
N ILE A 859 -17.05 5.75 -5.24
CA ILE A 859 -17.58 6.95 -5.88
C ILE A 859 -18.90 7.30 -5.17
N ASN A 860 -19.05 8.56 -4.79
CA ASN A 860 -20.23 9.11 -4.13
C ASN A 860 -21.03 9.99 -5.10
N ALA A 861 -22.36 9.87 -5.01
CA ALA A 861 -23.35 10.59 -5.79
C ALA A 861 -24.56 10.91 -4.89
N HIS A 862 -24.33 11.70 -3.83
CA HIS A 862 -25.39 12.12 -2.90
C HIS A 862 -26.03 13.44 -3.33
N PRO A 863 -27.37 13.56 -3.30
CA PRO A 863 -28.07 14.83 -3.47
C PRO A 863 -27.83 15.80 -2.29
N PRO A 864 -28.19 17.08 -2.43
CA PRO A 864 -28.11 18.07 -1.36
C PRO A 864 -28.77 17.62 -0.05
N ASN A 865 -28.08 17.79 1.07
CA ASN A 865 -28.58 17.42 2.39
C ASN A 865 -27.97 18.29 3.50
N ARG A 866 -28.36 18.05 4.76
CA ARG A 866 -27.91 18.82 5.94
C ARG A 866 -26.38 18.93 6.08
N THR A 867 -25.63 17.92 5.65
CA THR A 867 -24.15 17.91 5.68
C THR A 867 -23.56 18.44 4.38
N TRP A 868 -24.11 18.04 3.23
CA TRP A 868 -23.62 18.37 1.90
C TRP A 868 -24.61 19.29 1.19
N LYS A 869 -24.54 20.60 1.47
CA LYS A 869 -25.49 21.61 0.94
C LYS A 869 -25.59 21.69 -0.59
N HIS A 870 -24.59 21.17 -1.31
CA HIS A 870 -24.55 21.12 -2.77
C HIS A 870 -24.44 19.70 -3.33
N GLY A 871 -24.76 18.69 -2.50
CA GLY A 871 -24.53 17.27 -2.77
C GLY A 871 -23.07 16.85 -2.60
N ARG A 872 -22.80 15.55 -2.72
CA ARG A 872 -21.45 14.98 -2.80
C ARG A 872 -21.33 14.20 -4.11
N TYR A 873 -20.58 14.78 -5.04
CA TYR A 873 -20.38 14.24 -6.39
C TYR A 873 -18.88 14.06 -6.61
N ASP A 874 -18.42 12.81 -6.54
CA ASP A 874 -17.03 12.48 -6.79
C ASP A 874 -16.74 12.44 -8.31
N ALA A 875 -15.46 12.58 -8.67
CA ALA A 875 -15.02 12.46 -10.05
C ALA A 875 -14.56 11.02 -10.38
N ALA A 876 -14.69 10.67 -11.65
CA ALA A 876 -14.38 9.35 -12.18
C ALA A 876 -13.75 9.44 -13.57
N ILE A 877 -13.13 8.34 -14.00
CA ILE A 877 -12.74 8.10 -15.39
C ILE A 877 -13.85 7.29 -16.06
N LEU A 878 -14.37 7.83 -17.16
CA LEU A 878 -15.36 7.21 -18.02
C LEU A 878 -14.69 6.85 -19.35
N GLN A 879 -14.75 5.59 -19.77
CA GLN A 879 -14.32 5.20 -21.11
C GLN A 879 -15.37 5.67 -22.12
N VAL A 880 -14.95 6.41 -23.15
CA VAL A 880 -15.83 7.07 -24.15
C VAL A 880 -15.55 6.62 -25.59
N ASP A 881 -14.59 5.73 -25.78
CA ASP A 881 -14.36 4.95 -26.99
C ASP A 881 -14.01 3.49 -26.63
N GLN A 882 -14.65 2.53 -27.30
CA GLN A 882 -14.49 1.10 -27.09
C GLN A 882 -13.08 0.60 -27.44
N ALA A 883 -12.37 1.26 -28.37
CA ALA A 883 -11.03 0.86 -28.81
C ALA A 883 -9.91 1.09 -27.77
N HIS A 884 -10.20 1.80 -26.68
CA HIS A 884 -9.21 2.20 -25.68
C HIS A 884 -9.45 1.53 -24.32
N GLN A 885 -8.54 0.64 -23.91
CA GLN A 885 -8.65 -0.06 -22.61
C GLN A 885 -8.02 0.73 -21.46
N TRP A 886 -8.71 0.78 -20.32
CA TRP A 886 -8.15 1.24 -19.04
C TRP A 886 -7.41 0.07 -18.33
N PRO A 887 -6.32 0.30 -17.58
CA PRO A 887 -5.63 1.57 -17.35
C PRO A 887 -4.55 1.91 -18.39
N LEU A 888 -4.16 0.96 -19.24
CA LEU A 888 -3.00 1.08 -20.15
C LEU A 888 -3.13 2.24 -21.16
N GLY A 889 -4.32 2.48 -21.70
CA GLY A 889 -4.58 3.55 -22.68
C GLY A 889 -4.59 4.98 -22.11
N GLY A 890 -4.54 5.14 -20.78
CA GLY A 890 -4.53 6.44 -20.10
C GLY A 890 -5.66 7.39 -20.54
N LEU A 891 -5.41 8.71 -20.49
CA LEU A 891 -6.35 9.72 -21.00
C LEU A 891 -6.19 9.97 -22.51
N THR A 892 -4.95 10.10 -22.99
CA THR A 892 -4.66 10.32 -24.41
C THR A 892 -4.55 8.99 -25.15
N GLY A 893 -5.51 8.72 -26.02
CA GLY A 893 -5.50 7.54 -26.89
C GLY A 893 -4.18 7.43 -27.65
N THR A 894 -3.47 6.33 -27.44
CA THR A 894 -2.15 6.08 -28.03
C THR A 894 -2.22 4.75 -28.77
N LEU A 895 -2.54 4.79 -30.07
CA LEU A 895 -2.38 3.64 -30.94
C LEU A 895 -0.89 3.27 -30.98
N PHE A 896 -0.55 2.10 -30.46
CA PHE A 896 0.66 1.41 -30.87
C PHE A 896 0.45 0.79 -32.26
N LEU A 897 1.55 0.65 -33.00
CA LEU A 897 1.65 0.13 -34.38
C LEU A 897 1.18 1.05 -35.53
N HIS A 898 2.17 1.61 -36.23
CA HIS A 898 2.25 1.67 -37.69
C HIS A 898 1.09 2.29 -38.51
N LYS A 899 0.79 3.58 -38.28
CA LYS A 899 0.45 4.54 -39.36
C LYS A 899 0.61 5.99 -38.88
N LYS A 900 0.91 6.92 -39.80
CA LYS A 900 1.06 8.36 -39.48
C LYS A 900 -0.30 8.95 -39.08
N PRO A 901 -0.42 9.64 -37.93
CA PRO A 901 -1.67 10.30 -37.55
C PRO A 901 -1.91 11.54 -38.42
N SER A 902 -3.17 11.79 -38.78
CA SER A 902 -3.58 13.10 -39.32
C SER A 902 -3.69 14.13 -38.18
N ILE A 903 -3.53 15.42 -38.52
CA ILE A 903 -3.13 16.44 -37.53
C ILE A 903 -4.27 16.88 -36.57
N ASN A 904 -5.54 16.68 -36.94
CA ASN A 904 -6.67 17.44 -36.36
C ASN A 904 -7.69 16.66 -35.50
N SER A 905 -7.48 15.39 -35.13
CA SER A 905 -8.36 14.74 -34.13
C SER A 905 -7.66 13.69 -33.24
N LYS A 906 -7.10 14.14 -32.10
CA LYS A 906 -6.75 13.23 -30.99
C LYS A 906 -8.01 12.88 -30.19
N LEU A 907 -8.67 11.79 -30.57
CA LEU A 907 -9.76 11.20 -29.79
C LEU A 907 -9.23 10.76 -28.41
N LEU A 908 -9.82 11.31 -27.35
CA LEU A 908 -9.57 10.89 -25.97
C LEU A 908 -10.36 9.61 -25.72
N GLY A 909 -9.69 8.47 -25.54
CA GLY A 909 -10.36 7.19 -25.26
C GLY A 909 -11.11 7.18 -23.91
N HIS A 910 -10.66 8.03 -22.98
CA HIS A 910 -11.24 8.19 -21.66
C HIS A 910 -11.48 9.68 -21.35
N SER A 911 -12.63 10.00 -20.75
CA SER A 911 -12.97 11.33 -20.25
C SER A 911 -12.97 11.36 -18.72
N VAL A 912 -12.64 12.51 -18.14
CA VAL A 912 -12.88 12.76 -16.71
C VAL A 912 -14.29 13.31 -16.55
N VAL A 913 -15.04 12.77 -15.58
CA VAL A 913 -16.44 13.15 -15.35
C VAL A 913 -16.72 13.34 -13.86
N LEU A 914 -17.73 14.13 -13.54
CA LEU A 914 -18.37 14.17 -12.23
C LEU A 914 -19.62 13.29 -12.24
N VAL A 915 -19.67 12.31 -11.35
CA VAL A 915 -20.82 11.40 -11.24
C VAL A 915 -21.91 12.09 -10.42
N ARG A 916 -23.07 12.36 -11.04
CA ARG A 916 -24.19 13.06 -10.39
C ARG A 916 -25.25 12.13 -9.84
N LEU A 917 -25.58 11.07 -10.57
CA LEU A 917 -26.67 10.14 -10.22
C LEU A 917 -26.29 8.73 -10.68
N ILE A 918 -26.52 7.74 -9.82
CA ILE A 918 -26.35 6.31 -10.13
C ILE A 918 -27.74 5.68 -9.99
N MET A 919 -28.24 5.03 -11.04
CA MET A 919 -29.65 4.67 -11.16
C MET A 919 -29.89 3.41 -11.97
N CYS A 920 -31.10 2.86 -11.92
CA CYS A 920 -31.59 1.88 -12.88
C CYS A 920 -33.06 2.17 -13.22
N PRO A 921 -33.48 2.13 -14.50
CA PRO A 921 -34.89 2.23 -14.87
C PRO A 921 -35.73 1.16 -14.18
N ALA A 922 -36.78 1.55 -13.46
CA ALA A 922 -37.69 0.57 -12.86
C ALA A 922 -38.63 0.01 -13.93
N SER A 923 -38.62 -1.33 -14.11
CA SER A 923 -39.49 -1.99 -15.08
C SER A 923 -40.97 -1.77 -14.74
N PRO A 924 -41.82 -1.43 -15.73
CA PRO A 924 -43.24 -1.74 -15.69
C PRO A 924 -43.44 -3.24 -15.45
N LYS A 925 -44.54 -3.63 -14.80
CA LYS A 925 -44.90 -5.04 -14.68
C LYS A 925 -45.17 -5.61 -16.08
N CYS A 926 -44.67 -6.81 -16.36
CA CYS A 926 -44.91 -7.60 -17.58
C CYS A 926 -44.18 -7.19 -18.89
N HIS A 927 -43.17 -6.31 -18.87
CA HIS A 927 -42.33 -6.06 -20.07
C HIS A 927 -40.82 -6.12 -19.77
N HIS A 928 -40.15 -7.19 -20.21
CA HIS A 928 -38.69 -7.25 -20.24
C HIS A 928 -38.15 -6.59 -21.50
N SER A 929 -37.21 -5.66 -21.34
CA SER A 929 -36.52 -4.98 -22.45
C SER A 929 -35.02 -4.87 -22.20
N HIS A 930 -34.24 -4.77 -23.28
CA HIS A 930 -32.77 -4.71 -23.23
C HIS A 930 -32.22 -3.49 -22.44
N TRP A 931 -33.04 -2.47 -22.18
CA TRP A 931 -32.69 -1.29 -21.39
C TRP A 931 -33.17 -1.34 -19.92
N THR A 932 -34.04 -2.29 -19.53
CA THR A 932 -34.44 -2.49 -18.12
C THR A 932 -33.40 -3.24 -17.27
N SER A 933 -32.39 -3.86 -17.89
CA SER A 933 -31.45 -4.79 -17.21
C SER A 933 -30.05 -4.22 -16.93
N ARG A 934 -29.82 -2.92 -17.14
CA ARG A 934 -28.51 -2.27 -16.92
C ARG A 934 -28.61 -1.11 -15.92
N ALA A 935 -27.68 -1.08 -14.97
CA ALA A 935 -27.45 0.11 -14.15
C ALA A 935 -26.80 1.21 -15.00
N LEU A 936 -27.20 2.46 -14.74
CA LEU A 936 -26.84 3.66 -15.50
C LEU A 936 -26.22 4.72 -14.58
N VAL A 937 -25.49 5.65 -15.19
CA VAL A 937 -24.90 6.81 -14.53
C VAL A 937 -25.17 8.09 -15.33
N TYR A 938 -25.66 9.14 -14.66
CA TYR A 938 -25.63 10.49 -15.22
C TYR A 938 -24.28 11.12 -14.84
N ALA A 939 -23.52 11.55 -15.85
CA ALA A 939 -22.15 12.04 -15.70
C ALA A 939 -21.96 13.40 -16.38
N GLN A 940 -21.46 14.40 -15.63
CA GLN A 940 -21.11 15.73 -16.15
C GLN A 940 -19.64 15.77 -16.61
N ARG A 941 -19.39 16.25 -17.83
CA ARG A 941 -18.04 16.27 -18.42
C ARG A 941 -17.11 17.31 -17.80
N LEU A 942 -15.85 16.91 -17.57
CA LEU A 942 -14.73 17.81 -17.30
C LEU A 942 -13.73 17.70 -18.46
N ASP A 943 -13.48 18.80 -19.16
CA ASP A 943 -12.50 18.81 -20.27
C ASP A 943 -11.08 19.05 -19.76
N VAL A 944 -10.14 18.30 -20.33
CA VAL A 944 -8.70 18.57 -20.21
C VAL A 944 -8.39 19.82 -21.03
N VAL A 945 -7.88 20.86 -20.35
CA VAL A 945 -7.48 22.12 -20.98
C VAL A 945 -6.08 21.95 -21.58
N PRO A 946 -5.89 22.10 -22.91
CA PRO A 946 -4.56 22.06 -23.52
C PRO A 946 -3.63 23.11 -22.92
N GLN A 947 -2.36 22.75 -22.77
CA GLN A 947 -1.30 23.63 -22.27
C GLN A 947 -0.32 23.93 -23.42
N ARG A 948 0.45 25.02 -23.33
CA ARG A 948 1.34 25.47 -24.41
C ARG A 948 2.25 24.36 -24.95
N ASP A 949 2.79 23.56 -24.03
CA ASP A 949 3.81 22.55 -24.31
C ASP A 949 3.27 21.11 -24.14
N GLY A 950 1.95 20.91 -24.00
CA GLY A 950 1.38 19.57 -23.82
C GLY A 950 -0.06 19.50 -23.27
N GLN A 951 -0.34 18.44 -22.50
CA GLN A 951 -1.66 18.18 -21.88
C GLN A 951 -1.66 18.43 -20.36
N THR A 952 -0.50 18.71 -19.78
CA THR A 952 -0.26 18.93 -18.34
C THR A 952 0.38 20.28 -18.12
N GLU A 953 0.03 20.97 -17.03
CA GLU A 953 0.68 22.23 -16.65
C GLU A 953 2.14 21.95 -16.26
N SER A 954 3.10 22.59 -16.91
CA SER A 954 4.54 22.29 -16.77
C SER A 954 5.04 22.34 -15.32
N THR A 955 4.60 23.34 -14.57
CA THR A 955 4.95 23.54 -13.14
C THR A 955 4.51 22.38 -12.24
N THR A 956 3.30 21.84 -12.43
CA THR A 956 2.71 20.80 -11.53
C THR A 956 2.73 19.39 -12.11
N GLY A 957 2.92 19.23 -13.42
CA GLY A 957 2.86 17.94 -14.11
C GLY A 957 1.47 17.30 -14.09
N LEU A 958 0.42 18.11 -13.84
CA LEU A 958 -0.95 17.66 -13.70
C LEU A 958 -1.81 18.12 -14.87
N HIS A 959 -2.81 17.30 -15.23
CA HIS A 959 -3.82 17.70 -16.20
C HIS A 959 -4.70 18.78 -15.58
N VAL A 960 -4.85 19.92 -16.26
CA VAL A 960 -5.78 20.97 -15.88
C VAL A 960 -7.15 20.62 -16.44
N LEU A 961 -8.17 20.58 -15.57
CA LEU A 961 -9.54 20.32 -15.94
C LEU A 961 -10.39 21.60 -15.85
N ARG A 962 -11.44 21.69 -16.67
CA ARG A 962 -12.48 22.72 -16.59
C ARG A 962 -13.87 22.09 -16.68
N ARG A 963 -14.84 22.65 -15.95
CA ARG A 963 -16.26 22.30 -16.12
C ARG A 963 -16.72 22.67 -17.54
N VAL A 964 -17.35 21.73 -18.23
CA VAL A 964 -18.03 22.00 -19.51
C VAL A 964 -19.48 22.37 -19.21
N THR A 965 -19.97 23.46 -19.80
CA THR A 965 -21.36 23.91 -19.66
C THR A 965 -22.06 23.95 -21.00
N ARG A 966 -23.37 23.65 -21.01
CA ARG A 966 -24.28 23.94 -22.13
C ARG A 966 -24.46 25.46 -22.26
N SER A 967 -25.06 25.92 -23.35
CA SER A 967 -25.40 27.34 -23.57
C SER A 967 -26.38 27.90 -22.52
N SER A 968 -27.14 27.04 -21.82
CA SER A 968 -27.95 27.39 -20.65
C SER A 968 -27.13 27.73 -19.38
N GLY A 969 -25.81 27.53 -19.39
CA GLY A 969 -24.94 27.64 -18.22
C GLY A 969 -24.89 26.39 -17.34
N GLU A 970 -25.76 25.41 -17.57
CA GLU A 970 -25.80 24.13 -16.86
C GLU A 970 -24.63 23.23 -17.26
N GLY A 971 -24.22 22.31 -16.39
CA GLY A 971 -23.15 21.36 -16.70
C GLY A 971 -23.51 20.42 -17.86
N LEU A 972 -22.56 20.15 -18.77
CA LEU A 972 -22.76 19.22 -19.89
C LEU A 972 -22.83 17.77 -19.36
N GLY A 973 -24.05 17.32 -19.05
CA GLY A 973 -24.35 15.97 -18.59
C GLY A 973 -24.95 15.06 -19.66
N GLU A 974 -24.59 13.78 -19.61
CA GLU A 974 -25.17 12.70 -20.43
C GLU A 974 -25.38 11.44 -19.55
N VAL A 975 -26.24 10.53 -20.00
CA VAL A 975 -26.49 9.23 -19.35
C VAL A 975 -25.70 8.13 -20.07
N PHE A 976 -24.97 7.33 -19.31
CA PHE A 976 -24.14 6.22 -19.77
C PHE A 976 -24.49 4.91 -19.02
N PRO A 977 -24.21 3.74 -19.58
CA PRO A 977 -24.10 2.50 -18.82
C PRO A 977 -23.05 2.60 -17.70
N LEU A 978 -23.32 1.98 -16.55
CA LEU A 978 -22.42 2.02 -15.39
C LEU A 978 -21.07 1.33 -15.66
N ASP A 979 -21.06 0.29 -16.49
CA ASP A 979 -19.86 -0.44 -16.93
C ASP A 979 -18.82 0.40 -17.72
N GLN A 980 -19.18 1.61 -18.16
CA GLN A 980 -18.22 2.55 -18.74
C GLN A 980 -17.37 3.31 -17.70
N LEU A 981 -17.71 3.25 -16.40
CA LEU A 981 -16.83 3.78 -15.33
C LEU A 981 -15.64 2.86 -15.10
N LYS A 982 -14.42 3.39 -15.25
CA LYS A 982 -13.18 2.59 -15.13
C LYS A 982 -12.31 2.90 -13.92
N SER A 983 -12.37 4.11 -13.37
CA SER A 983 -11.63 4.46 -12.15
C SER A 983 -12.30 5.58 -11.36
N TYR A 984 -12.03 5.63 -10.06
CA TYR A 984 -12.12 6.87 -9.30
C TYR A 984 -11.12 7.90 -9.85
N ALA A 985 -11.43 9.18 -9.79
CA ALA A 985 -10.51 10.26 -10.19
C ALA A 985 -10.50 11.35 -9.11
N HIS A 986 -9.35 11.69 -8.56
CA HIS A 986 -9.26 12.78 -7.59
C HIS A 986 -9.03 14.13 -8.29
N ILE A 987 -10.01 15.03 -8.21
CA ILE A 987 -9.87 16.41 -8.66
C ILE A 987 -9.71 17.35 -7.47
N VAL A 988 -8.86 18.37 -7.59
CA VAL A 988 -8.62 19.38 -6.56
C VAL A 988 -8.71 20.78 -7.17
N PRO A 989 -9.42 21.76 -6.57
CA PRO A 989 -9.51 23.11 -7.12
C PRO A 989 -8.16 23.78 -7.39
N ARG A 990 -8.08 24.60 -8.44
CA ARG A 990 -6.90 25.44 -8.69
C ARG A 990 -6.97 26.69 -7.80
N PHE A 991 -6.41 26.57 -6.58
CA PHE A 991 -6.45 27.60 -5.54
C PHE A 991 -5.79 28.95 -5.91
N GLY A 992 -4.91 28.99 -6.92
CA GLY A 992 -4.18 30.20 -7.28
C GLY A 992 -3.22 30.65 -6.16
N ARG A 993 -2.99 31.96 -6.03
CA ARG A 993 -2.04 32.53 -5.05
C ARG A 993 -2.52 32.40 -3.60
N VAL A 994 -3.81 32.59 -3.37
CA VAL A 994 -4.49 32.43 -2.08
C VAL A 994 -5.84 31.77 -2.35
N ALA A 995 -6.14 30.69 -1.63
CA ALA A 995 -7.40 29.96 -1.80
C ALA A 995 -8.60 30.82 -1.36
N ASP A 996 -9.71 30.71 -2.08
CA ASP A 996 -10.96 31.40 -1.75
C ASP A 996 -11.46 30.94 -0.36
N ASN A 997 -11.57 31.89 0.58
CA ASN A 997 -11.91 31.62 1.97
C ASN A 997 -13.36 31.13 2.20
N ARG A 998 -14.20 31.13 1.16
CA ARG A 998 -15.55 30.57 1.15
C ARG A 998 -15.56 29.06 0.88
N LEU A 999 -14.41 28.48 0.50
CA LEU A 999 -14.28 27.05 0.25
C LEU A 999 -14.26 26.24 1.56
N THR A 1000 -14.83 25.04 1.50
CA THR A 1000 -14.87 24.00 2.53
C THR A 1000 -14.71 22.65 1.84
N TYR A 1001 -14.33 21.58 2.53
CA TYR A 1001 -14.32 20.22 1.95
C TYR A 1001 -15.67 19.81 1.31
N SER A 1002 -16.78 20.43 1.75
CA SER A 1002 -18.16 20.12 1.34
C SER A 1002 -18.70 20.95 0.17
N ASN A 1003 -18.04 22.06 -0.19
CA ASN A 1003 -18.44 22.89 -1.33
C ASN A 1003 -17.30 23.12 -2.34
N SER A 1004 -16.06 22.70 -2.08
CA SER A 1004 -14.90 23.08 -2.88
C SER A 1004 -14.95 22.58 -4.33
N VAL A 1005 -15.54 21.40 -4.56
CA VAL A 1005 -15.85 20.90 -5.91
C VAL A 1005 -16.94 21.74 -6.59
N HIS A 1006 -17.97 22.16 -5.86
CA HIS A 1006 -19.11 22.91 -6.39
C HIS A 1006 -18.73 24.36 -6.76
N GLY A 1007 -18.07 25.08 -5.85
CA GLY A 1007 -17.68 26.48 -6.02
C GLY A 1007 -16.55 26.73 -7.02
N SER A 1008 -16.00 25.68 -7.63
CA SER A 1008 -14.81 25.76 -8.51
C SER A 1008 -15.14 25.39 -9.95
N GLN A 1009 -14.59 26.17 -10.89
CA GLN A 1009 -14.74 25.96 -12.34
C GLN A 1009 -13.55 25.25 -13.00
N SER A 1010 -12.39 25.21 -12.34
CA SER A 1010 -11.19 24.55 -12.84
C SER A 1010 -10.42 23.84 -11.72
N PHE A 1011 -9.86 22.68 -12.07
CA PHE A 1011 -9.24 21.74 -11.15
C PHE A 1011 -7.90 21.25 -11.69
N PHE A 1012 -7.05 20.74 -10.81
CA PHE A 1012 -6.03 19.77 -11.18
C PHE A 1012 -6.61 18.36 -11.03
N LEU A 1013 -6.36 17.50 -12.02
CA LEU A 1013 -6.46 16.06 -11.83
C LEU A 1013 -5.25 15.60 -11.02
N ASN A 1014 -5.43 15.36 -9.73
CA ASN A 1014 -4.35 14.93 -8.86
C ASN A 1014 -3.98 13.47 -9.18
N LYS A 1015 -2.80 13.25 -9.74
CA LYS A 1015 -2.32 11.90 -10.08
C LYS A 1015 -1.71 11.12 -8.91
N TYR A 1016 -1.41 11.79 -7.78
CA TYR A 1016 -0.72 11.19 -6.63
C TYR A 1016 -1.69 10.69 -5.54
N PHE A 1017 -2.99 10.58 -5.78
CA PHE A 1017 -3.89 10.00 -4.78
C PHE A 1017 -3.76 8.47 -4.67
N ASP A 1018 -3.29 7.82 -5.73
CA ASP A 1018 -3.14 6.38 -5.84
C ASP A 1018 -1.93 6.00 -6.74
N LYS A 1019 -1.41 4.77 -6.61
CA LYS A 1019 -0.27 4.29 -7.39
C LYS A 1019 -0.66 3.87 -8.80
N ASP A 1020 -1.60 2.95 -8.98
CA ASP A 1020 -1.98 2.46 -10.31
C ASP A 1020 -2.52 3.62 -11.18
N PHE A 1021 -3.26 4.55 -10.55
CA PHE A 1021 -3.69 5.79 -11.20
C PHE A 1021 -2.53 6.70 -11.63
N PHE A 1022 -1.47 6.83 -10.82
CA PHE A 1022 -0.27 7.59 -11.21
C PHE A 1022 0.33 7.05 -12.50
N TYR A 1023 0.50 5.73 -12.64
CA TYR A 1023 1.08 5.13 -13.85
C TYR A 1023 0.14 5.30 -15.05
N ALA A 1024 -1.15 5.02 -14.88
CA ALA A 1024 -2.18 5.12 -15.91
C ALA A 1024 -2.20 6.49 -16.63
N ILE A 1025 -2.00 7.60 -15.91
CA ILE A 1025 -2.02 8.95 -16.51
C ILE A 1025 -0.65 9.66 -16.60
N SER A 1026 0.44 8.99 -16.23
CA SER A 1026 1.82 9.51 -16.40
C SER A 1026 2.54 8.94 -17.64
N LYS A 1027 1.81 8.32 -18.57
CA LYS A 1027 2.34 7.61 -19.76
C LYS A 1027 3.51 6.70 -19.39
N ALA A 1028 3.27 5.71 -18.54
CA ALA A 1028 4.33 5.07 -17.74
C ALA A 1028 4.54 3.57 -18.01
N LEU A 1029 4.51 3.18 -19.29
CA LEU A 1029 5.20 2.05 -19.90
C LEU A 1029 5.59 2.42 -21.34
#